data_AF-A0A8J7ZH27-F1
#
_entry.id   AF-A0A8J7ZH27-F1
#
_cell.length_a   1.000
_cell.length_b   1.000
_cell.length_c   1.000
_cell.angle_alpha   90.00
_cell.angle_beta   90.00
_cell.angle_gamma   90.00
#
_symmetry.space_group_name_H-M   'P 1'
#
loop_
_entity.id
_entity.type
_entity.pdbx_description
1 polymer ?
#
loop_
_entity_poly.entity_id
_entity_poly.type
_entity_poly.pdbx_seq_one_letter_code
_entity_poly.pdbx_strand_id
1 'polypeptide(L)'
;MKKLNASRNSLLGCLMLVICITTLVCSSRMQCSSANQQETKTAGLSPPGDLNIILELVGHLDDGGYVDNMFVAGDYAFAADHSDGLEIINVSDPTTPVEIGQHSDGGQARDVVVVGNFAFVADGPDGLEIINVSDPTTPVEVGQVSDGEEAFSLFVAGNYAFVADGFDGFEIINISDYSSPVEVGQHDDGGRARGVFVEGNYAYIADEGDGLEIINITNLAAPVEVGQYDDGGSALDVFIVDDYAYVADGDDGLEIINVSNPAAPIEVGQIGVGGGTYGVFVIGVYAFVADFSGGLSVIDVSDPSTPIVVGHCEASDPAVGVYVLGDFAYVSRLMDGIDIISIAYDSDGDGLTDEQEVNTYSTDPYNDDTDTDGLLDGDEVLIYFTDPLDSDSDDDSLSDYSEVITHSTDPNNNDTDSDDMPDGWEVANDLNATLDDSLLDADIDSLANLGEYQNNTDPQNNDTDNDLLLDGLEVLNYFTNPLENDTDSDELLDGEEVLTYSTDPTDSDTDNDLLSDGDEVIRYFTDPLVADADLDSDSDGLSNVDEVDVYNTNPFVQDTDQDGYSDFIEITHGTDPNNPSDYPLEPITVTPPPITITPPPETITIPETITLNNTITTTIETGIIFTTTAITTVIILSVIVILSRKRRK
;
A
#
# COMPACT_ATOMS: atom_id res chain seq x y z
N MET A 1 -25.14 51.82 -48.35
CA MET A 1 -25.70 53.14 -47.93
C MET A 1 -27.10 52.92 -47.37
N LYS A 2 -27.44 53.51 -46.20
CA LYS A 2 -28.69 53.29 -45.41
C LYS A 2 -28.80 51.84 -44.87
N LYS A 3 -28.90 51.61 -43.56
CA LYS A 3 -29.97 51.90 -42.57
C LYS A 3 -31.19 50.97 -42.72
N LEU A 4 -31.90 50.52 -41.67
CA LEU A 4 -31.65 50.39 -40.20
C LEU A 4 -32.91 49.74 -39.57
N ASN A 5 -32.81 48.90 -38.53
CA ASN A 5 -33.82 48.49 -37.50
C ASN A 5 -33.46 47.06 -37.00
N ALA A 6 -33.34 46.67 -35.72
CA ALA A 6 -33.54 47.26 -34.37
C ALA A 6 -34.90 47.03 -33.65
N SER A 7 -35.06 45.88 -32.97
CA SER A 7 -35.87 45.67 -31.74
C SER A 7 -35.77 44.21 -31.24
N ARG A 8 -36.06 43.83 -29.97
CA ARG A 8 -35.61 44.34 -28.64
C ARG A 8 -36.17 43.45 -27.49
N ASN A 9 -35.36 43.19 -26.44
CA ASN A 9 -35.73 42.58 -25.13
C ASN A 9 -36.13 41.07 -25.23
N SER A 10 -36.12 40.25 -24.16
CA SER A 10 -35.88 40.42 -22.70
C SER A 10 -34.89 39.37 -22.16
N LEU A 11 -33.97 39.67 -21.21
CA LEU A 11 -34.10 39.50 -19.74
C LEU A 11 -34.73 38.17 -19.28
N LEU A 12 -34.24 37.49 -18.22
CA LEU A 12 -33.00 37.59 -17.42
C LEU A 12 -32.94 36.36 -16.46
N GLY A 13 -31.77 35.76 -16.22
CA GLY A 13 -31.60 34.68 -15.21
C GLY A 13 -30.14 34.30 -14.96
N CYS A 14 -29.81 33.95 -13.71
CA CYS A 14 -28.51 33.40 -13.28
C CYS A 14 -28.39 31.92 -13.74
N LEU A 15 -27.22 31.30 -13.85
CA LEU A 15 -26.16 31.14 -12.84
C LEU A 15 -24.77 30.98 -13.48
N MET A 16 -23.70 31.05 -12.69
CA MET A 16 -22.38 30.56 -13.13
C MET A 16 -22.31 29.04 -12.99
N LEU A 17 -21.76 28.38 -14.00
CA LEU A 17 -20.99 27.14 -13.82
C LEU A 17 -19.81 27.20 -14.81
N VAL A 18 -18.63 26.79 -14.36
CA VAL A 18 -17.44 26.68 -15.21
C VAL A 18 -17.48 25.32 -15.90
N ILE A 19 -17.44 25.30 -17.22
CA ILE A 19 -17.15 24.10 -18.00
C ILE A 19 -16.15 24.53 -19.08
N CYS A 20 -14.94 23.98 -19.02
CA CYS A 20 -14.00 24.06 -20.13
C CYS A 20 -14.58 23.26 -21.30
N ILE A 21 -14.86 23.94 -22.43
CA ILE A 21 -15.11 23.25 -23.69
C ILE A 21 -13.79 23.29 -24.46
N THR A 22 -13.15 22.13 -24.49
CA THR A 22 -11.92 21.80 -25.21
C THR A 22 -11.89 22.44 -26.61
N THR A 23 -10.83 23.20 -26.88
CA THR A 23 -10.46 23.52 -28.26
C THR A 23 -9.93 22.25 -28.92
N LEU A 24 -10.75 21.64 -29.77
CA LEU A 24 -10.31 20.56 -30.64
C LEU A 24 -9.35 21.15 -31.69
N VAL A 25 -8.05 21.14 -31.38
CA VAL A 25 -6.99 21.21 -32.38
C VAL A 25 -6.70 19.77 -32.77
N CYS A 26 -6.70 19.51 -34.07
CA CYS A 26 -6.29 18.20 -34.59
C CYS A 26 -4.79 18.27 -34.85
N SER A 27 -3.99 17.87 -33.87
CA SER A 27 -2.65 17.33 -34.11
C SER A 27 -2.70 15.85 -33.78
N SER A 28 -1.88 15.06 -34.47
CA SER A 28 -1.62 13.69 -34.07
C SER A 28 -0.95 13.72 -32.70
N ARG A 29 -1.32 12.81 -31.81
CA ARG A 29 -0.61 12.58 -30.55
C ARG A 29 -0.19 11.12 -30.51
N MET A 30 1.06 10.90 -30.12
CA MET A 30 1.59 9.60 -29.73
C MET A 30 0.62 8.92 -28.76
N GLN A 31 0.41 7.61 -28.90
CA GLN A 31 -0.43 6.84 -28.00
C GLN A 31 0.45 5.89 -27.18
N CYS A 32 0.88 6.37 -26.01
CA CYS A 32 1.58 5.53 -25.05
C CYS A 32 0.59 4.57 -24.39
N SER A 33 1.02 3.31 -24.25
CA SER A 33 0.23 2.26 -23.62
C SER A 33 1.15 1.16 -23.11
N SER A 34 0.91 0.72 -21.87
CA SER A 34 1.33 -0.59 -21.38
C SER A 34 1.04 -1.68 -22.42
N ALA A 35 2.04 -2.48 -22.78
CA ALA A 35 1.96 -3.47 -23.85
C ALA A 35 0.95 -4.58 -23.48
N ASN A 36 -0.17 -4.68 -24.20
CA ASN A 36 -1.30 -5.51 -23.78
C ASN A 36 -1.67 -6.58 -24.81
N GLN A 37 -1.41 -7.85 -24.49
CA GLN A 37 -1.91 -8.98 -25.29
C GLN A 37 -3.43 -9.10 -25.14
N GLN A 38 -4.15 -9.22 -26.25
CA GLN A 38 -5.63 -9.22 -26.27
C GLN A 38 -6.26 -10.49 -25.67
N GLU A 39 -6.39 -10.57 -24.35
CA GLU A 39 -7.30 -11.48 -23.65
C GLU A 39 -8.43 -10.70 -22.93
N THR A 40 -9.52 -11.38 -22.56
CA THR A 40 -10.80 -10.72 -22.23
C THR A 40 -11.01 -10.54 -20.73
N LYS A 41 -11.16 -9.29 -20.24
CA LYS A 41 -11.56 -9.02 -18.85
C LYS A 41 -12.88 -9.72 -18.50
N THR A 42 -12.80 -10.74 -17.64
CA THR A 42 -13.89 -11.30 -16.83
C THR A 42 -13.55 -11.08 -15.37
N ALA A 43 -14.54 -10.84 -14.51
CA ALA A 43 -14.31 -10.58 -13.09
C ALA A 43 -13.66 -11.79 -12.39
N GLY A 44 -12.43 -11.56 -11.96
CA GLY A 44 -11.46 -12.46 -11.35
C GLY A 44 -10.12 -11.73 -11.39
N LEU A 45 -9.30 -11.91 -10.35
CA LEU A 45 -8.04 -11.18 -10.13
C LEU A 45 -7.23 -11.02 -11.42
N SER A 46 -6.69 -9.82 -11.64
CA SER A 46 -5.75 -9.55 -12.72
C SER A 46 -4.56 -10.53 -12.61
N PRO A 47 -4.01 -11.08 -13.71
CA PRO A 47 -2.77 -11.82 -13.62
C PRO A 47 -1.66 -10.84 -13.19
N PRO A 48 -0.93 -11.10 -12.09
CA PRO A 48 0.19 -10.24 -11.68
C PRO A 48 1.35 -10.40 -12.67
N GLY A 49 2.00 -9.28 -12.97
CA GLY A 49 3.20 -9.20 -13.81
C GLY A 49 2.94 -9.01 -15.32
N ASP A 50 3.56 -7.95 -15.86
CA ASP A 50 4.17 -7.87 -17.21
C ASP A 50 4.66 -6.41 -17.53
N LEU A 51 4.43 -5.41 -16.65
CA LEU A 51 4.36 -3.99 -17.03
C LEU A 51 5.16 -3.00 -16.15
N ASN A 52 6.44 -3.28 -15.88
CA ASN A 52 7.25 -2.46 -14.96
C ASN A 52 7.62 -1.03 -15.42
N ILE A 53 7.12 -0.55 -16.57
CA ILE A 53 7.35 0.83 -17.06
C ILE A 53 6.07 1.43 -17.66
N ILE A 54 5.66 2.58 -17.11
CA ILE A 54 4.61 3.42 -17.65
C ILE A 54 5.23 4.58 -18.43
N LEU A 55 4.71 4.82 -19.66
CA LEU A 55 5.16 5.90 -20.54
C LEU A 55 4.03 6.93 -20.74
N GLU A 56 4.33 8.23 -20.63
CA GLU A 56 3.41 9.32 -20.99
C GLU A 56 4.06 10.36 -21.91
N LEU A 57 3.40 10.70 -23.03
CA LEU A 57 3.77 11.84 -23.85
C LEU A 57 3.47 13.16 -23.12
N VAL A 58 4.49 13.73 -22.47
CA VAL A 58 4.37 14.99 -21.72
C VAL A 58 4.64 16.22 -22.58
N GLY A 59 5.51 16.13 -23.58
CA GLY A 59 5.95 17.24 -24.43
C GLY A 59 6.15 16.86 -25.89
N HIS A 60 6.06 17.87 -26.75
CA HIS A 60 6.26 17.73 -28.20
C HIS A 60 6.56 19.11 -28.81
N LEU A 61 7.47 19.16 -29.79
CA LEU A 61 7.77 20.33 -30.63
C LEU A 61 7.56 19.97 -32.11
N ASP A 62 6.79 20.80 -32.81
CA ASP A 62 6.58 20.78 -34.28
C ASP A 62 7.31 21.99 -34.88
N ASP A 63 8.50 21.72 -35.40
CA ASP A 63 9.34 22.59 -36.24
C ASP A 63 8.92 22.50 -37.73
N GLY A 64 8.48 21.32 -38.15
CA GLY A 64 8.19 20.93 -39.53
C GLY A 64 9.40 20.39 -40.28
N GLY A 65 10.46 20.00 -39.55
CA GLY A 65 11.73 19.46 -40.04
C GLY A 65 11.77 17.94 -40.18
N TYR A 66 12.98 17.40 -40.15
CA TYR A 66 13.36 15.99 -40.19
C TYR A 66 14.51 15.82 -39.19
N VAL A 67 14.20 15.58 -37.92
CA VAL A 67 15.23 15.33 -36.91
C VAL A 67 15.68 13.89 -37.02
N ASP A 68 16.96 13.67 -37.33
CA ASP A 68 17.57 12.33 -37.33
C ASP A 68 17.90 11.92 -35.88
N ASN A 69 18.84 12.61 -35.22
CA ASN A 69 19.27 12.29 -33.85
C ASN A 69 19.39 13.54 -32.95
N MET A 70 19.59 13.34 -31.64
CA MET A 70 19.71 14.44 -30.68
C MET A 70 20.57 14.11 -29.46
N PHE A 71 21.06 15.16 -28.79
CA PHE A 71 21.82 15.07 -27.55
C PHE A 71 21.23 15.99 -26.49
N VAL A 72 20.94 15.48 -25.29
CA VAL A 72 20.35 16.28 -24.20
C VAL A 72 21.37 16.53 -23.08
N ALA A 73 21.56 17.81 -22.74
CA ALA A 73 22.59 18.29 -21.83
C ALA A 73 22.02 19.27 -20.79
N GLY A 74 21.27 18.74 -19.82
CA GLY A 74 20.63 19.53 -18.76
C GLY A 74 19.37 20.23 -19.28
N ASP A 75 19.31 21.56 -19.19
CA ASP A 75 18.15 22.37 -19.59
C ASP A 75 17.91 22.40 -21.13
N TYR A 76 18.76 21.77 -21.94
CA TYR A 76 18.77 21.88 -23.41
C TYR A 76 18.87 20.53 -24.11
N ALA A 77 18.02 20.33 -25.12
CA ALA A 77 18.21 19.35 -26.18
C ALA A 77 18.84 20.02 -27.40
N PHE A 78 19.73 19.31 -28.07
CA PHE A 78 20.41 19.71 -29.30
C PHE A 78 20.00 18.71 -30.37
N ALA A 79 19.31 19.16 -31.41
CA ALA A 79 18.74 18.29 -32.44
C ALA A 79 19.50 18.47 -33.76
N ALA A 80 19.78 17.36 -34.42
CA ALA A 80 20.31 17.32 -35.78
C ALA A 80 19.11 17.23 -36.74
N ASP A 81 18.64 18.39 -37.20
CA ASP A 81 17.44 18.58 -38.03
C ASP A 81 17.79 18.65 -39.53
N HIS A 82 18.66 17.76 -39.98
CA HIS A 82 18.98 17.50 -41.39
C HIS A 82 19.17 18.77 -42.23
N SER A 83 18.16 19.25 -42.98
CA SER A 83 18.30 20.45 -43.83
C SER A 83 18.28 21.79 -43.10
N ASP A 84 17.76 21.81 -41.88
CA ASP A 84 17.60 22.99 -41.04
C ASP A 84 18.67 23.01 -39.91
N GLY A 85 19.50 21.96 -39.84
CA GLY A 85 20.84 21.98 -39.26
C GLY A 85 20.89 21.63 -37.78
N LEU A 86 21.70 22.35 -37.01
CA LEU A 86 21.73 22.24 -35.55
C LEU A 86 20.68 23.15 -34.92
N GLU A 87 19.63 22.55 -34.38
CA GLU A 87 18.60 23.20 -33.57
C GLU A 87 18.96 23.10 -32.07
N ILE A 88 18.63 24.14 -31.29
CA ILE A 88 18.84 24.16 -29.83
C ILE A 88 17.50 24.47 -29.14
N ILE A 89 17.00 23.48 -28.40
CA ILE A 89 15.67 23.46 -27.80
C ILE A 89 15.82 23.53 -26.27
N ASN A 90 15.14 24.48 -25.64
CA ASN A 90 15.02 24.53 -24.18
C ASN A 90 13.97 23.51 -23.71
N VAL A 91 14.40 22.58 -22.85
CA VAL A 91 13.59 21.47 -22.32
C VAL A 91 13.47 21.51 -20.79
N SER A 92 13.87 22.61 -20.15
CA SER A 92 13.76 22.82 -18.68
C SER A 92 12.32 22.85 -18.13
N ASP A 93 11.33 22.95 -19.02
CA ASP A 93 9.95 22.52 -18.77
C ASP A 93 9.61 21.49 -19.87
N PRO A 94 9.66 20.18 -19.58
CA PRO A 94 9.45 19.14 -20.59
C PRO A 94 8.02 19.16 -21.14
N THR A 95 7.06 19.81 -20.49
CA THR A 95 5.69 19.95 -21.02
C THR A 95 5.54 21.05 -22.07
N THR A 96 6.52 21.96 -22.16
CA THR A 96 6.56 23.03 -23.17
C THR A 96 7.99 23.23 -23.70
N PRO A 97 8.52 22.31 -24.53
CA PRO A 97 9.77 22.52 -25.24
C PRO A 97 9.70 23.76 -26.16
N VAL A 98 10.80 24.49 -26.29
CA VAL A 98 10.88 25.73 -27.10
C VAL A 98 12.24 25.84 -27.78
N GLU A 99 12.25 25.88 -29.12
CA GLU A 99 13.39 26.30 -29.95
C GLU A 99 13.88 27.70 -29.53
N ILE A 100 15.19 27.85 -29.30
CA ILE A 100 15.81 29.11 -28.85
C ILE A 100 16.98 29.59 -29.71
N GLY A 101 17.47 28.76 -30.64
CA GLY A 101 18.57 29.09 -31.54
C GLY A 101 18.88 27.97 -32.52
N GLN A 102 19.40 28.33 -33.69
CA GLN A 102 19.63 27.45 -34.83
C GLN A 102 20.96 27.82 -35.53
N HIS A 103 21.68 26.84 -36.06
CA HIS A 103 22.77 27.03 -37.03
C HIS A 103 22.59 26.07 -38.22
N SER A 104 22.58 26.64 -39.42
CA SER A 104 22.53 25.91 -40.70
C SER A 104 23.38 26.63 -41.73
N ASP A 105 24.27 25.90 -42.39
CA ASP A 105 25.08 26.38 -43.51
C ASP A 105 24.43 26.05 -44.88
N GLY A 106 23.74 24.90 -44.93
CA GLY A 106 23.09 24.30 -46.10
C GLY A 106 23.27 22.77 -46.25
N GLY A 107 23.93 22.09 -45.30
CA GLY A 107 24.22 20.65 -45.28
C GLY A 107 23.03 19.72 -44.95
N GLN A 108 23.34 18.64 -44.22
CA GLN A 108 22.44 17.58 -43.75
C GLN A 108 22.87 17.05 -42.37
N ALA A 109 22.53 17.76 -41.29
CA ALA A 109 22.84 17.38 -39.91
C ALA A 109 22.11 16.09 -39.49
N ARG A 110 22.84 14.99 -39.32
CA ARG A 110 22.30 13.65 -38.99
C ARG A 110 22.53 13.24 -37.53
N ASP A 111 23.65 13.65 -36.94
CA ASP A 111 23.98 13.32 -35.55
C ASP A 111 24.71 14.48 -34.85
N VAL A 112 24.60 14.54 -33.53
CA VAL A 112 25.17 15.61 -32.70
C VAL A 112 25.63 15.10 -31.34
N VAL A 113 26.82 15.52 -30.89
CA VAL A 113 27.31 15.28 -29.52
C VAL A 113 27.81 16.59 -28.90
N VAL A 114 27.44 16.88 -27.65
CA VAL A 114 27.81 18.14 -26.98
C VAL A 114 28.85 17.91 -25.87
N VAL A 115 30.07 18.42 -26.09
CA VAL A 115 31.15 18.37 -25.08
C VAL A 115 31.37 19.75 -24.46
N GLY A 116 30.58 20.02 -23.42
CA GLY A 116 30.69 21.19 -22.55
C GLY A 116 30.12 22.47 -23.16
N ASN A 117 30.87 23.10 -24.07
CA ASN A 117 30.50 24.38 -24.71
C ASN A 117 30.42 24.29 -26.24
N PHE A 118 30.62 23.08 -26.79
CA PHE A 118 30.71 22.84 -28.23
C PHE A 118 29.86 21.64 -28.60
N ALA A 119 29.00 21.82 -29.61
CA ALA A 119 28.38 20.75 -30.34
C ALA A 119 29.34 20.31 -31.47
N PHE A 120 29.39 19.02 -31.70
CA PHE A 120 30.03 18.37 -32.83
C PHE A 120 28.91 17.75 -33.64
N VAL A 121 28.85 17.99 -34.95
CA VAL A 121 27.72 17.58 -35.81
C VAL A 121 28.26 16.82 -37.02
N ALA A 122 27.61 15.70 -37.37
CA ALA A 122 27.81 14.97 -38.61
C ALA A 122 26.82 15.54 -39.63
N ASP A 123 27.33 16.28 -40.62
CA ASP A 123 26.57 17.14 -41.53
C ASP A 123 26.49 16.55 -42.96
N GLY A 124 26.45 15.21 -43.04
CA GLY A 124 26.44 14.48 -44.31
C GLY A 124 27.63 14.90 -45.21
N PRO A 125 27.37 15.39 -46.45
CA PRO A 125 28.39 15.89 -47.38
C PRO A 125 29.39 16.91 -46.83
N ASP A 126 28.99 17.68 -45.82
CA ASP A 126 29.78 18.75 -45.22
C ASP A 126 30.55 18.29 -43.96
N GLY A 127 30.47 16.98 -43.64
CA GLY A 127 31.41 16.25 -42.78
C GLY A 127 31.23 16.51 -41.29
N LEU A 128 32.34 16.70 -40.55
CA LEU A 128 32.32 17.09 -39.15
C LEU A 128 32.35 18.62 -39.00
N GLU A 129 31.22 19.19 -38.58
CA GLU A 129 31.12 20.57 -38.07
C GLU A 129 31.47 20.62 -36.56
N ILE A 130 32.07 21.73 -36.12
CA ILE A 130 32.30 22.04 -34.70
C ILE A 130 31.71 23.42 -34.40
N ILE A 131 30.66 23.46 -33.58
CA ILE A 131 29.82 24.64 -33.33
C ILE A 131 29.91 25.04 -31.86
N ASN A 132 30.27 26.30 -31.59
CA ASN A 132 30.28 26.86 -30.25
C ASN A 132 28.86 27.24 -29.81
N VAL A 133 28.33 26.52 -28.82
CA VAL A 133 26.96 26.66 -28.28
C VAL A 133 26.92 27.36 -26.92
N SER A 134 28.00 28.05 -26.54
CA SER A 134 28.10 28.73 -25.22
C SER A 134 27.19 29.96 -25.03
N ASP A 135 26.57 30.45 -26.10
CA ASP A 135 25.31 31.19 -26.05
C ASP A 135 24.31 30.41 -26.91
N PRO A 136 23.38 29.63 -26.31
CA PRO A 136 22.48 28.77 -27.07
C PRO A 136 21.47 29.54 -27.92
N THR A 137 21.39 30.88 -27.78
CA THR A 137 20.55 31.71 -28.66
C THR A 137 21.28 32.22 -29.91
N THR A 138 22.60 32.03 -29.97
CA THR A 138 23.44 32.30 -31.15
C THR A 138 24.58 31.28 -31.24
N PRO A 139 24.32 30.03 -31.67
CA PRO A 139 25.38 29.10 -32.05
C PRO A 139 26.30 29.69 -33.13
N VAL A 140 27.58 29.31 -33.12
CA VAL A 140 28.59 29.78 -34.07
C VAL A 140 29.59 28.68 -34.40
N GLU A 141 29.58 28.20 -35.65
CA GLU A 141 30.64 27.38 -36.25
C GLU A 141 32.05 27.96 -35.98
N VAL A 142 32.97 27.10 -35.54
CA VAL A 142 34.37 27.46 -35.27
C VAL A 142 35.39 26.72 -36.14
N GLY A 143 34.99 25.61 -36.78
CA GLY A 143 35.77 24.86 -37.75
C GLY A 143 35.04 23.61 -38.24
N GLN A 144 35.48 23.10 -39.40
CA GLN A 144 34.87 22.03 -40.18
C GLN A 144 35.96 21.13 -40.76
N VAL A 145 35.67 19.84 -40.98
CA VAL A 145 36.45 18.96 -41.89
C VAL A 145 35.52 18.03 -42.66
N SER A 146 35.74 17.90 -43.97
CA SER A 146 35.00 17.04 -44.90
C SER A 146 35.96 16.55 -45.99
N ASP A 147 35.76 15.31 -46.44
CA ASP A 147 36.40 14.69 -47.59
C ASP A 147 35.52 14.80 -48.85
N GLY A 148 34.20 14.63 -48.68
CA GLY A 148 33.12 14.83 -49.65
C GLY A 148 32.01 13.77 -49.68
N GLU A 149 32.01 12.75 -48.80
CA GLU A 149 30.95 11.71 -48.73
C GLU A 149 30.01 11.93 -47.51
N GLU A 150 29.29 10.91 -47.01
CA GLU A 150 28.14 11.11 -46.10
C GLU A 150 28.43 10.77 -44.62
N ALA A 151 28.79 11.77 -43.82
CA ALA A 151 28.87 11.65 -42.36
C ALA A 151 27.48 11.36 -41.74
N PHE A 152 27.32 10.21 -41.08
CA PHE A 152 26.06 9.76 -40.46
C PHE A 152 26.02 9.96 -38.95
N SER A 153 26.98 9.38 -38.22
CA SER A 153 27.02 9.37 -36.75
C SER A 153 28.42 9.70 -36.24
N LEU A 154 28.50 10.24 -35.02
CA LEU A 154 29.77 10.63 -34.41
C LEU A 154 29.88 10.33 -32.91
N PHE A 155 31.06 9.88 -32.48
CA PHE A 155 31.41 9.73 -31.07
C PHE A 155 32.59 10.64 -30.70
N VAL A 156 32.53 11.33 -29.55
CA VAL A 156 33.61 12.26 -29.12
C VAL A 156 34.33 11.76 -27.87
N ALA A 157 35.54 11.21 -28.03
CA ALA A 157 36.38 10.75 -26.93
C ALA A 157 37.59 11.68 -26.69
N GLY A 158 37.37 12.71 -25.87
CA GLY A 158 38.42 13.56 -25.28
C GLY A 158 39.07 14.57 -26.24
N ASN A 159 39.94 14.09 -27.12
CA ASN A 159 40.68 14.91 -28.11
C ASN A 159 40.43 14.46 -29.56
N TYR A 160 39.52 13.49 -29.75
CA TYR A 160 39.18 12.88 -31.03
C TYR A 160 37.67 12.81 -31.20
N ALA A 161 37.21 13.11 -32.41
CA ALA A 161 35.92 12.67 -32.92
C ALA A 161 36.15 11.41 -33.77
N PHE A 162 35.17 10.54 -33.77
CA PHE A 162 35.14 9.28 -34.51
C PHE A 162 33.84 9.29 -35.29
N VAL A 163 33.88 9.07 -36.61
CA VAL A 163 32.73 9.30 -37.49
C VAL A 163 32.46 8.06 -38.33
N ALA A 164 31.18 7.69 -38.44
CA ALA A 164 30.68 6.78 -39.44
C ALA A 164 30.37 7.60 -40.71
N ASP A 165 31.19 7.47 -41.74
CA ASP A 165 31.22 8.34 -42.94
C ASP A 165 30.67 7.63 -44.19
N GLY A 166 29.64 6.81 -43.98
CA GLY A 166 28.97 6.10 -45.04
C GLY A 166 29.92 5.23 -45.86
N PHE A 167 30.07 5.56 -47.15
CA PHE A 167 30.80 4.74 -48.12
C PHE A 167 32.34 4.90 -48.09
N ASP A 168 32.89 5.91 -47.41
CA ASP A 168 34.35 5.98 -47.13
C ASP A 168 34.68 5.45 -45.71
N GLY A 169 33.67 4.90 -45.02
CA GLY A 169 33.83 3.97 -43.89
C GLY A 169 33.88 4.65 -42.51
N PHE A 170 34.97 4.41 -41.79
CA PHE A 170 35.17 4.87 -40.41
C PHE A 170 36.36 5.84 -40.29
N GLU A 171 36.07 7.08 -39.92
CA GLU A 171 36.99 8.21 -39.80
C GLU A 171 37.44 8.45 -38.34
N ILE A 172 38.70 8.86 -38.15
CA ILE A 172 39.23 9.32 -36.87
C ILE A 172 39.81 10.73 -37.02
N ILE A 173 39.12 11.72 -36.43
CA ILE A 173 39.43 13.14 -36.57
C ILE A 173 40.02 13.69 -35.27
N ASN A 174 41.19 14.33 -35.36
CA ASN A 174 41.83 15.00 -34.23
C ASN A 174 41.27 16.42 -34.04
N ILE A 175 40.45 16.58 -33.00
CA ILE A 175 39.79 17.84 -32.62
C ILE A 175 40.59 18.64 -31.57
N SER A 176 41.91 18.41 -31.42
CA SER A 176 42.74 19.14 -30.44
C SER A 176 42.84 20.66 -30.67
N ASP A 177 42.45 21.15 -31.86
CA ASP A 177 42.24 22.55 -32.18
C ASP A 177 40.93 22.66 -32.97
N TYR A 178 39.84 23.09 -32.32
CA TYR A 178 38.52 23.19 -32.92
C TYR A 178 38.45 24.17 -34.11
N SER A 179 39.48 25.01 -34.33
CA SER A 179 39.56 25.90 -35.50
C SER A 179 40.31 25.31 -36.69
N SER A 180 40.78 24.07 -36.57
CA SER A 180 41.47 23.30 -37.60
C SER A 180 41.45 21.81 -37.24
N PRO A 181 40.28 21.14 -37.19
CA PRO A 181 40.22 19.69 -37.08
C PRO A 181 40.99 19.02 -38.23
N VAL A 182 41.54 17.83 -37.98
CA VAL A 182 42.35 17.09 -38.97
C VAL A 182 42.12 15.59 -38.82
N GLU A 183 41.65 14.94 -39.90
CA GLU A 183 41.70 13.49 -40.10
C GLU A 183 43.11 12.94 -39.78
N VAL A 184 43.18 11.85 -38.99
CA VAL A 184 44.45 11.21 -38.60
C VAL A 184 44.55 9.74 -38.98
N GLY A 185 43.45 9.12 -39.37
CA GLY A 185 43.38 7.75 -39.88
C GLY A 185 41.94 7.31 -40.16
N GLN A 186 41.80 6.36 -41.07
CA GLN A 186 40.52 5.85 -41.58
C GLN A 186 40.54 4.31 -41.66
N HIS A 187 39.36 3.69 -41.70
CA HIS A 187 39.14 2.29 -42.07
C HIS A 187 38.02 2.20 -43.12
N ASP A 188 38.29 1.52 -44.24
CA ASP A 188 37.38 1.27 -45.36
C ASP A 188 37.60 -0.19 -45.80
N ASP A 189 36.53 -0.97 -45.82
CA ASP A 189 36.46 -2.34 -46.32
C ASP A 189 35.59 -2.46 -47.60
N GLY A 190 34.62 -1.56 -47.75
CA GLY A 190 33.66 -1.42 -48.84
C GLY A 190 32.17 -1.39 -48.43
N GLY A 191 31.86 -1.38 -47.13
CA GLY A 191 30.51 -1.30 -46.56
C GLY A 191 29.84 0.08 -46.68
N ARG A 192 28.91 0.37 -45.75
CA ARG A 192 28.37 1.72 -45.50
C ARG A 192 28.07 1.95 -44.01
N ALA A 193 29.03 2.53 -43.30
CA ALA A 193 28.94 2.83 -41.88
C ALA A 193 27.79 3.82 -41.57
N ARG A 194 26.96 3.51 -40.56
CA ARG A 194 25.82 4.32 -40.11
C ARG A 194 25.97 4.79 -38.67
N GLY A 195 26.13 3.88 -37.72
CA GLY A 195 26.28 4.17 -36.29
C GLY A 195 27.71 3.96 -35.80
N VAL A 196 28.16 4.74 -34.81
CA VAL A 196 29.50 4.58 -34.20
C VAL A 196 29.50 4.78 -32.68
N PHE A 197 29.95 3.75 -31.95
CA PHE A 197 30.21 3.82 -30.51
C PHE A 197 31.67 3.51 -30.19
N VAL A 198 32.27 4.19 -29.22
CA VAL A 198 33.70 4.00 -28.88
C VAL A 198 33.90 3.70 -27.41
N GLU A 199 34.41 2.50 -27.11
CA GLU A 199 34.77 2.11 -25.74
C GLU A 199 36.24 1.66 -25.62
N GLY A 200 36.97 2.31 -24.72
CA GLY A 200 38.32 1.93 -24.31
C GLY A 200 39.40 2.02 -25.41
N ASN A 201 39.53 0.96 -26.21
CA ASN A 201 40.47 0.86 -27.35
C ASN A 201 39.79 0.30 -28.62
N TYR A 202 38.46 0.22 -28.63
CA TYR A 202 37.66 -0.28 -29.74
C TYR A 202 36.63 0.77 -30.16
N ALA A 203 36.43 0.89 -31.47
CA ALA A 203 35.22 1.45 -32.04
C ALA A 203 34.35 0.28 -32.51
N TYR A 204 33.04 0.45 -32.37
CA TYR A 204 32.01 -0.48 -32.79
C TYR A 204 31.17 0.26 -33.82
N ILE A 205 31.02 -0.31 -35.01
CA ILE A 205 30.35 0.33 -36.14
C ILE A 205 29.12 -0.51 -36.50
N ALA A 206 27.97 0.14 -36.66
CA ALA A 206 26.82 -0.44 -37.34
C ALA A 206 26.93 -0.11 -38.83
N ASP A 207 27.13 -1.13 -39.66
CA ASP A 207 27.22 -1.04 -41.11
C ASP A 207 25.96 -1.58 -41.79
N GLU A 208 25.35 -0.78 -42.68
CA GLU A 208 24.08 -1.11 -43.33
C GLU A 208 24.14 -2.37 -44.23
N GLY A 209 25.33 -2.84 -44.61
CA GLY A 209 25.51 -4.02 -45.47
C GLY A 209 26.35 -5.16 -44.88
N ASP A 210 27.16 -4.88 -43.85
CA ASP A 210 28.14 -5.80 -43.28
C ASP A 210 28.05 -5.95 -41.73
N GLY A 211 27.01 -5.38 -41.10
CA GLY A 211 26.57 -5.69 -39.73
C GLY A 211 27.34 -4.96 -38.62
N LEU A 212 27.67 -5.65 -37.53
CA LEU A 212 28.48 -5.10 -36.43
C LEU A 212 29.98 -5.35 -36.67
N GLU A 213 30.71 -4.30 -37.03
CA GLU A 213 32.18 -4.30 -37.04
C GLU A 213 32.78 -3.92 -35.69
N ILE A 214 33.94 -4.50 -35.36
CA ILE A 214 34.73 -4.15 -34.17
C ILE A 214 36.16 -3.77 -34.57
N ILE A 215 36.46 -2.47 -34.49
CA ILE A 215 37.69 -1.86 -34.99
C ILE A 215 38.62 -1.50 -33.83
N ASN A 216 39.85 -2.04 -33.83
CA ASN A 216 40.87 -1.70 -32.84
C ASN A 216 41.53 -0.35 -33.14
N ILE A 217 41.25 0.64 -32.29
CA ILE A 217 41.73 2.02 -32.42
C ILE A 217 42.97 2.33 -31.54
N THR A 218 43.64 1.31 -30.99
CA THR A 218 44.89 1.48 -30.19
C THR A 218 45.98 2.28 -30.94
N ASN A 219 45.93 2.26 -32.28
CA ASN A 219 46.75 3.09 -33.15
C ASN A 219 45.85 3.91 -34.10
N LEU A 220 45.42 5.09 -33.63
CA LEU A 220 44.53 6.02 -34.35
C LEU A 220 44.96 6.41 -35.78
N ALA A 221 46.23 6.19 -36.15
CA ALA A 221 46.75 6.47 -37.51
C ALA A 221 46.88 5.24 -38.43
N ALA A 222 46.34 4.11 -38.00
CA ALA A 222 45.96 2.94 -38.80
C ALA A 222 45.09 2.06 -37.89
N PRO A 223 43.78 2.36 -37.77
CA PRO A 223 42.81 1.45 -37.15
C PRO A 223 42.77 0.10 -37.88
N VAL A 224 42.33 -0.95 -37.19
CA VAL A 224 42.31 -2.32 -37.71
C VAL A 224 41.10 -3.08 -37.16
N GLU A 225 40.14 -3.41 -38.03
CA GLU A 225 39.08 -4.42 -37.82
C GLU A 225 39.67 -5.70 -37.21
N VAL A 226 39.04 -6.21 -36.14
CA VAL A 226 39.48 -7.42 -35.42
C VAL A 226 38.42 -8.53 -35.41
N GLY A 227 37.16 -8.19 -35.70
CA GLY A 227 36.03 -9.10 -35.76
C GLY A 227 34.77 -8.38 -36.25
N GLN A 228 33.83 -9.19 -36.74
CA GLN A 228 32.57 -8.78 -37.39
C GLN A 228 31.46 -9.73 -36.94
N TYR A 229 30.21 -9.25 -36.85
CA TYR A 229 29.00 -10.07 -36.81
C TYR A 229 28.04 -9.62 -37.93
N ASP A 230 27.61 -10.57 -38.75
CA ASP A 230 26.70 -10.40 -39.89
C ASP A 230 25.75 -11.61 -39.90
N ASP A 231 24.44 -11.34 -39.85
CA ASP A 231 23.36 -12.33 -39.99
C ASP A 231 22.67 -12.22 -41.37
N GLY A 232 22.71 -11.03 -41.99
CA GLY A 232 22.09 -10.63 -43.24
C GLY A 232 21.06 -9.49 -43.16
N GLY A 233 20.92 -8.82 -42.00
CA GLY A 233 20.06 -7.66 -41.76
C GLY A 233 20.57 -6.33 -42.34
N SER A 234 20.16 -5.22 -41.71
CA SER A 234 20.47 -3.82 -42.05
C SER A 234 20.83 -3.02 -40.79
N ALA A 235 22.05 -3.12 -40.27
CA ALA A 235 22.45 -2.44 -39.03
C ALA A 235 22.54 -0.90 -39.19
N LEU A 236 21.81 -0.14 -38.36
CA LEU A 236 21.69 1.33 -38.47
C LEU A 236 22.33 2.10 -37.31
N ASP A 237 22.27 1.58 -36.09
CA ASP A 237 22.84 2.22 -34.88
C ASP A 237 23.36 1.17 -33.88
N VAL A 238 24.28 1.57 -32.99
CA VAL A 238 24.92 0.68 -32.01
C VAL A 238 25.23 1.38 -30.69
N PHE A 239 24.84 0.75 -29.58
CA PHE A 239 25.13 1.20 -28.22
C PHE A 239 25.86 0.10 -27.42
N ILE A 240 26.85 0.46 -26.60
CA ILE A 240 27.67 -0.53 -25.85
C ILE A 240 27.47 -0.37 -24.34
N VAL A 241 27.22 -1.48 -23.64
CA VAL A 241 27.21 -1.55 -22.16
C VAL A 241 27.98 -2.78 -21.70
N ASP A 242 29.02 -2.55 -20.89
CA ASP A 242 29.97 -3.55 -20.37
C ASP A 242 30.51 -4.51 -21.47
N ASP A 243 30.04 -5.76 -21.51
CA ASP A 243 30.51 -6.82 -22.42
C ASP A 243 29.55 -7.04 -23.63
N TYR A 244 28.55 -6.16 -23.83
CA TYR A 244 27.50 -6.30 -24.84
C TYR A 244 27.38 -5.08 -25.77
N ALA A 245 27.21 -5.36 -27.06
CA ALA A 245 26.72 -4.43 -28.05
C ALA A 245 25.22 -4.65 -28.27
N TYR A 246 24.47 -3.55 -28.33
CA TYR A 246 23.06 -3.50 -28.63
C TYR A 246 22.96 -2.84 -30.00
N VAL A 247 22.49 -3.57 -31.01
CA VAL A 247 22.45 -3.12 -32.40
C VAL A 247 21.01 -2.91 -32.82
N ALA A 248 20.76 -1.74 -33.40
CA ALA A 248 19.50 -1.40 -34.04
C ALA A 248 19.53 -1.90 -35.49
N ASP A 249 18.84 -3.01 -35.76
CA ASP A 249 18.71 -3.58 -37.10
C ASP A 249 17.37 -3.20 -37.76
N GLY A 250 17.45 -2.62 -38.96
CA GLY A 250 16.30 -2.12 -39.69
C GLY A 250 15.31 -3.19 -40.17
N ASP A 251 15.75 -4.43 -40.35
CA ASP A 251 14.94 -5.57 -40.80
C ASP A 251 14.58 -6.53 -39.65
N ASP A 252 15.49 -6.76 -38.70
CA ASP A 252 15.37 -7.82 -37.69
C ASP A 252 15.26 -7.33 -36.20
N GLY A 253 15.35 -6.02 -35.93
CA GLY A 253 14.91 -5.39 -34.66
C GLY A 253 16.04 -4.98 -33.70
N LEU A 254 15.94 -5.34 -32.42
CA LEU A 254 17.03 -5.17 -31.46
C LEU A 254 17.83 -6.47 -31.34
N GLU A 255 19.11 -6.43 -31.71
CA GLU A 255 20.07 -7.49 -31.47
C GLU A 255 20.94 -7.21 -30.24
N ILE A 256 21.29 -8.26 -29.51
CA ILE A 256 22.17 -8.20 -28.34
C ILE A 256 23.35 -9.15 -28.55
N ILE A 257 24.53 -8.58 -28.77
CA ILE A 257 25.74 -9.29 -29.18
C ILE A 257 26.79 -9.21 -28.08
N ASN A 258 27.27 -10.35 -27.59
CA ASN A 258 28.37 -10.38 -26.64
C ASN A 258 29.70 -10.07 -27.35
N VAL A 259 30.34 -8.98 -26.96
CA VAL A 259 31.60 -8.46 -27.53
C VAL A 259 32.81 -8.63 -26.61
N SER A 260 32.66 -9.31 -25.46
CA SER A 260 33.74 -9.61 -24.48
C SER A 260 35.01 -10.24 -25.07
N ASN A 261 34.89 -10.83 -26.26
CA ASN A 261 36.00 -11.19 -27.13
C ASN A 261 35.84 -10.50 -28.51
N PRO A 262 36.42 -9.30 -28.72
CA PRO A 262 36.30 -8.53 -29.97
C PRO A 262 36.73 -9.25 -31.25
N ALA A 263 37.41 -10.40 -31.16
CA ALA A 263 37.86 -11.20 -32.30
C ALA A 263 36.96 -12.42 -32.62
N ALA A 264 35.83 -12.54 -31.94
CA ALA A 264 34.68 -13.39 -32.30
C ALA A 264 33.48 -12.94 -31.45
N PRO A 265 32.75 -11.88 -31.87
CA PRO A 265 31.45 -11.54 -31.29
C PRO A 265 30.44 -12.68 -31.49
N ILE A 266 29.43 -12.73 -30.61
CA ILE A 266 28.38 -13.76 -30.62
C ILE A 266 27.06 -13.15 -30.16
N GLU A 267 26.05 -13.13 -31.03
CA GLU A 267 24.65 -12.86 -30.65
C GLU A 267 24.21 -13.78 -29.48
N VAL A 268 23.60 -13.19 -28.46
CA VAL A 268 23.03 -13.91 -27.31
C VAL A 268 21.52 -13.86 -27.27
N GLY A 269 20.90 -12.84 -27.88
CA GLY A 269 19.45 -12.68 -28.01
C GLY A 269 19.07 -11.62 -29.06
N GLN A 270 17.83 -11.69 -29.51
CA GLN A 270 17.23 -10.84 -30.54
C GLN A 270 15.75 -10.60 -30.17
N ILE A 271 15.22 -9.39 -30.42
CA ILE A 271 13.78 -9.12 -30.37
C ILE A 271 13.31 -8.17 -31.47
N GLY A 272 12.47 -8.69 -32.37
CA GLY A 272 11.79 -7.91 -33.41
C GLY A 272 10.61 -7.13 -32.84
N VAL A 273 10.70 -5.80 -32.87
CA VAL A 273 9.65 -4.86 -32.44
C VAL A 273 8.65 -4.53 -33.56
N GLY A 274 9.12 -4.46 -34.82
CA GLY A 274 8.31 -4.72 -36.02
C GLY A 274 7.88 -3.52 -36.86
N GLY A 275 8.20 -2.30 -36.45
CA GLY A 275 8.04 -1.07 -37.24
C GLY A 275 9.26 -0.71 -38.11
N GLY A 276 10.42 -1.30 -37.81
CA GLY A 276 11.74 -1.11 -38.43
C GLY A 276 12.65 -0.31 -37.50
N THR A 277 13.77 -0.86 -37.03
CA THR A 277 14.52 -0.27 -35.91
C THR A 277 15.72 0.57 -36.39
N TYR A 278 15.79 1.83 -35.92
CA TYR A 278 16.72 2.85 -36.44
C TYR A 278 17.73 3.39 -35.43
N GLY A 279 17.37 3.44 -34.14
CA GLY A 279 18.19 4.04 -33.08
C GLY A 279 18.01 3.35 -31.74
N VAL A 280 19.08 3.21 -30.97
CA VAL A 280 19.09 2.47 -29.70
C VAL A 280 19.87 3.20 -28.60
N PHE A 281 19.24 3.36 -27.43
CA PHE A 281 19.86 3.96 -26.25
C PHE A 281 19.67 3.06 -25.03
N VAL A 282 20.75 2.71 -24.32
CA VAL A 282 20.68 1.73 -23.22
C VAL A 282 21.08 2.38 -21.90
N ILE A 283 20.24 2.20 -20.88
CA ILE A 283 20.48 2.71 -19.53
C ILE A 283 20.06 1.67 -18.47
N GLY A 284 21.02 1.29 -17.62
CA GLY A 284 20.80 0.26 -16.60
C GLY A 284 20.53 -1.11 -17.23
N VAL A 285 19.30 -1.60 -17.08
CA VAL A 285 18.81 -2.86 -17.67
C VAL A 285 17.80 -2.65 -18.81
N TYR A 286 17.59 -1.40 -19.25
CA TYR A 286 16.58 -1.08 -20.26
C TYR A 286 17.22 -0.55 -21.55
N ALA A 287 16.81 -1.14 -22.67
CA ALA A 287 17.10 -0.65 -24.02
C ALA A 287 15.87 0.10 -24.56
N PHE A 288 16.07 1.36 -24.92
CA PHE A 288 15.08 2.22 -25.56
C PHE A 288 15.34 2.21 -27.06
N VAL A 289 14.32 1.91 -27.85
CA VAL A 289 14.45 1.61 -29.29
C VAL A 289 13.47 2.45 -30.10
N ALA A 290 14.02 3.22 -31.04
CA ALA A 290 13.25 3.93 -32.06
C ALA A 290 12.89 2.96 -33.21
N ASP A 291 11.68 2.44 -33.19
CA ASP A 291 11.16 1.41 -34.10
C ASP A 291 10.35 2.02 -35.27
N PHE A 292 10.81 3.16 -35.79
CA PHE A 292 10.25 3.82 -36.98
C PHE A 292 8.73 3.94 -36.93
N SER A 293 8.01 3.08 -37.66
CA SER A 293 6.55 3.11 -37.74
C SER A 293 5.81 2.59 -36.50
N GLY A 294 6.52 1.98 -35.53
CA GLY A 294 6.02 1.66 -34.20
C GLY A 294 6.25 2.76 -33.15
N GLY A 295 7.12 3.73 -33.41
CA GLY A 295 7.47 4.77 -32.43
C GLY A 295 8.54 4.33 -31.43
N LEU A 296 8.27 4.44 -30.13
CA LEU A 296 9.22 4.08 -29.07
C LEU A 296 8.84 2.73 -28.44
N SER A 297 9.78 1.80 -28.39
CA SER A 297 9.70 0.58 -27.57
C SER A 297 10.76 0.59 -26.47
N VAL A 298 10.41 0.06 -25.30
CA VAL A 298 11.30 -0.08 -24.15
C VAL A 298 11.38 -1.55 -23.76
N ILE A 299 12.60 -2.07 -23.72
CA ILE A 299 12.91 -3.50 -23.63
C ILE A 299 13.74 -3.74 -22.37
N ASP A 300 13.29 -4.64 -21.50
CA ASP A 300 14.15 -5.21 -20.46
C ASP A 300 15.18 -6.14 -21.10
N VAL A 301 16.45 -5.89 -20.81
CA VAL A 301 17.62 -6.65 -21.26
C VAL A 301 18.41 -7.21 -20.05
N SER A 302 17.78 -7.34 -18.89
CA SER A 302 18.34 -7.90 -17.65
C SER A 302 18.83 -9.36 -17.81
N ASP A 303 18.16 -10.17 -18.64
CA ASP A 303 18.72 -11.35 -19.28
C ASP A 303 18.91 -11.08 -20.79
N PRO A 304 20.15 -10.78 -21.24
CA PRO A 304 20.48 -10.57 -22.65
C PRO A 304 20.12 -11.71 -23.61
N SER A 305 19.77 -12.91 -23.11
CA SER A 305 19.34 -14.05 -23.92
C SER A 305 17.82 -14.22 -24.04
N THR A 306 17.05 -13.47 -23.26
CA THR A 306 15.58 -13.40 -23.35
C THR A 306 15.08 -11.96 -23.10
N PRO A 307 15.38 -11.00 -24.00
CA PRO A 307 14.86 -9.64 -23.90
C PRO A 307 13.32 -9.60 -24.04
N ILE A 308 12.67 -8.65 -23.35
CA ILE A 308 11.20 -8.53 -23.27
C ILE A 308 10.79 -7.06 -23.45
N VAL A 309 9.79 -6.77 -24.30
CA VAL A 309 9.19 -5.42 -24.38
C VAL A 309 8.33 -5.19 -23.12
N VAL A 310 8.72 -4.21 -22.30
CA VAL A 310 8.03 -3.84 -21.04
C VAL A 310 7.27 -2.51 -21.15
N GLY A 311 7.57 -1.68 -22.15
CA GLY A 311 6.86 -0.43 -22.41
C GLY A 311 6.81 -0.09 -23.90
N HIS A 312 5.77 0.59 -24.35
CA HIS A 312 5.60 0.97 -25.75
C HIS A 312 4.81 2.28 -25.92
N CYS A 313 5.13 3.05 -26.96
CA CYS A 313 4.38 4.25 -27.33
C CYS A 313 4.30 4.43 -28.85
N GLU A 314 3.09 4.23 -29.37
CA GLU A 314 2.74 4.26 -30.81
C GLU A 314 2.91 5.69 -31.37
N ALA A 315 3.84 5.88 -32.31
CA ALA A 315 4.01 7.15 -33.00
C ALA A 315 3.05 7.32 -34.19
N SER A 316 2.58 8.54 -34.43
CA SER A 316 1.80 8.85 -35.64
C SER A 316 2.66 8.99 -36.89
N ASP A 317 3.93 9.33 -36.70
CA ASP A 317 4.92 9.71 -37.70
C ASP A 317 6.28 9.15 -37.24
N PRO A 318 7.16 8.64 -38.12
CA PRO A 318 8.12 7.63 -37.67
C PRO A 318 9.25 8.16 -36.79
N ALA A 319 9.63 7.38 -35.77
CA ALA A 319 10.72 7.67 -34.84
C ALA A 319 12.07 7.13 -35.33
N VAL A 320 13.15 7.91 -35.22
CA VAL A 320 14.47 7.51 -35.76
C VAL A 320 15.59 7.47 -34.73
N GLY A 321 15.67 8.46 -33.85
CA GLY A 321 16.64 8.54 -32.76
C GLY A 321 15.95 8.60 -31.41
N VAL A 322 16.66 8.17 -30.37
CA VAL A 322 16.21 8.23 -28.98
C VAL A 322 17.37 8.55 -28.06
N TYR A 323 17.16 9.48 -27.12
CA TYR A 323 18.13 9.85 -26.10
C TYR A 323 17.44 9.90 -24.73
N VAL A 324 18.00 9.26 -23.71
CA VAL A 324 17.39 9.21 -22.36
C VAL A 324 18.21 10.02 -21.36
N LEU A 325 17.55 10.92 -20.61
CA LEU A 325 18.19 11.73 -19.58
C LEU A 325 17.32 11.82 -18.32
N GLY A 326 17.68 11.04 -17.30
CA GLY A 326 16.86 10.90 -16.10
C GLY A 326 15.55 10.20 -16.45
N ASP A 327 14.45 10.78 -16.02
CA ASP A 327 13.11 10.18 -16.08
C ASP A 327 12.38 10.50 -17.41
N PHE A 328 13.13 10.89 -18.45
CA PHE A 328 12.61 11.30 -19.76
C PHE A 328 13.37 10.64 -20.92
N ALA A 329 12.61 10.04 -21.84
CA ALA A 329 13.07 9.70 -23.18
C ALA A 329 12.71 10.85 -24.14
N TYR A 330 13.68 11.26 -24.94
CA TYR A 330 13.52 12.26 -25.99
C TYR A 330 13.63 11.54 -27.33
N VAL A 331 12.64 11.69 -28.21
CA VAL A 331 12.51 10.90 -29.45
C VAL A 331 12.40 11.83 -30.65
N SER A 332 13.21 11.61 -31.68
CA SER A 332 13.21 12.40 -32.91
C SER A 332 12.28 11.78 -33.97
N ARG A 333 11.61 12.62 -34.75
CA ARG A 333 10.67 12.20 -35.80
C ARG A 333 10.97 12.78 -37.17
N LEU A 334 10.66 12.02 -38.23
CA LEU A 334 10.92 12.40 -39.63
C LEU A 334 10.22 13.68 -40.14
N MET A 335 9.17 14.16 -39.48
CA MET A 335 8.26 15.17 -40.08
C MET A 335 7.68 16.17 -39.08
N ASP A 336 7.95 15.96 -37.80
CA ASP A 336 7.10 16.38 -36.69
C ASP A 336 7.99 16.55 -35.43
N GLY A 337 9.20 17.09 -35.65
CA GLY A 337 10.22 17.49 -34.67
C GLY A 337 10.62 16.44 -33.63
N ILE A 338 10.43 16.79 -32.36
CA ILE A 338 10.76 15.93 -31.22
C ILE A 338 9.55 15.68 -30.30
N ASP A 339 9.58 14.54 -29.63
CA ASP A 339 8.77 14.21 -28.45
C ASP A 339 9.61 14.21 -27.17
N ILE A 340 8.94 14.45 -26.04
CA ILE A 340 9.44 14.22 -24.70
C ILE A 340 8.44 13.32 -23.98
N ILE A 341 8.90 12.12 -23.61
CA ILE A 341 8.11 11.05 -23.01
C ILE A 341 8.62 10.84 -21.58
N SER A 342 7.73 10.95 -20.60
CA SER A 342 8.03 10.63 -19.21
C SER A 342 8.10 9.12 -19.04
N ILE A 343 9.08 8.66 -18.26
CA ILE A 343 9.30 7.28 -17.87
C ILE A 343 8.99 7.19 -16.38
N ALA A 344 7.95 6.45 -16.00
CA ALA A 344 7.69 6.06 -14.62
C ALA A 344 7.89 4.56 -14.47
N TYR A 345 8.43 4.14 -13.33
CA TYR A 345 8.66 2.74 -13.00
C TYR A 345 7.55 2.23 -12.07
N ASP A 346 7.25 0.96 -12.22
CA ASP A 346 6.26 0.16 -11.49
C ASP A 346 7.05 -1.11 -11.10
N SER A 347 7.60 -1.15 -9.89
CA SER A 347 8.77 -1.99 -9.62
C SER A 347 8.46 -3.44 -9.19
N ASP A 348 7.22 -3.73 -8.82
CA ASP A 348 6.69 -5.09 -8.58
C ASP A 348 5.60 -5.50 -9.59
N GLY A 349 4.82 -4.56 -10.15
CA GLY A 349 3.86 -4.80 -11.23
C GLY A 349 2.39 -4.75 -10.81
N ASP A 350 2.05 -4.06 -9.71
CA ASP A 350 0.69 -3.95 -9.17
C ASP A 350 -0.21 -2.94 -9.94
N GLY A 351 0.40 -1.96 -10.62
CA GLY A 351 -0.26 -0.88 -11.36
C GLY A 351 -0.17 0.51 -10.71
N LEU A 352 0.52 0.64 -9.58
CA LEU A 352 1.03 1.90 -9.04
C LEU A 352 2.43 2.19 -9.62
N THR A 353 3.04 3.30 -9.22
CA THR A 353 4.42 3.62 -9.62
C THR A 353 5.25 3.91 -8.38
N ASP A 354 6.57 3.67 -8.45
CA ASP A 354 7.54 3.97 -7.40
C ASP A 354 7.33 5.39 -6.80
N GLU A 355 6.91 6.38 -7.61
CA GLU A 355 6.61 7.73 -7.15
C GLU A 355 5.24 7.84 -6.44
N GLN A 356 4.19 7.23 -6.99
CA GLN A 356 2.86 7.20 -6.37
C GLN A 356 2.89 6.55 -5.01
N GLU A 357 3.50 5.39 -4.90
CA GLU A 357 3.69 4.65 -3.66
C GLU A 357 4.44 5.49 -2.62
N VAL A 358 5.72 5.80 -2.88
CA VAL A 358 6.61 6.46 -1.89
C VAL A 358 6.12 7.86 -1.47
N ASN A 359 5.34 8.56 -2.32
CA ASN A 359 4.93 9.95 -2.06
C ASN A 359 3.43 10.16 -1.85
N THR A 360 2.57 9.17 -2.14
CA THR A 360 1.09 9.28 -2.03
C THR A 360 0.51 8.27 -1.07
N TYR A 361 0.82 6.97 -1.23
CA TYR A 361 0.20 5.87 -0.49
C TYR A 361 1.04 5.40 0.71
N SER A 362 2.37 5.45 0.61
CA SER A 362 3.38 5.03 1.60
C SER A 362 3.61 3.52 1.71
N THR A 363 3.26 2.78 0.66
CA THR A 363 3.57 1.36 0.39
C THR A 363 5.06 1.13 0.08
N ASP A 364 5.50 -0.12 -0.14
CA ASP A 364 6.90 -0.47 -0.46
C ASP A 364 7.03 -1.00 -1.91
N PRO A 365 7.62 -0.25 -2.87
CA PRO A 365 7.69 -0.53 -4.33
C PRO A 365 8.37 -1.82 -4.82
N TYR A 366 8.50 -2.83 -3.97
CA TYR A 366 9.11 -4.12 -4.31
C TYR A 366 8.31 -5.28 -3.70
N ASN A 367 7.01 -5.05 -3.46
CA ASN A 367 6.11 -5.91 -2.70
C ASN A 367 4.64 -5.54 -3.01
N ASP A 368 4.01 -6.29 -3.91
CA ASP A 368 2.69 -6.09 -4.53
C ASP A 368 1.46 -6.22 -3.60
N ASP A 369 1.68 -6.37 -2.29
CA ASP A 369 0.70 -6.69 -1.23
C ASP A 369 1.31 -6.25 0.13
N THR A 370 1.24 -4.96 0.45
CA THR A 370 2.03 -4.32 1.53
C THR A 370 1.61 -4.74 2.94
N ASP A 371 0.31 -4.93 3.21
CA ASP A 371 -0.19 -5.34 4.52
C ASP A 371 -0.28 -6.87 4.70
N THR A 372 -0.25 -7.63 3.60
CA THR A 372 -0.28 -9.09 3.50
C THR A 372 -1.64 -9.77 3.72
N ASP A 373 -2.75 -9.08 3.44
CA ASP A 373 -4.11 -9.68 3.34
C ASP A 373 -4.29 -10.54 2.06
N GLY A 374 -3.63 -10.18 0.94
CA GLY A 374 -3.66 -10.90 -0.33
C GLY A 374 -4.48 -10.26 -1.45
N LEU A 375 -5.05 -9.07 -1.23
CA LEU A 375 -5.35 -8.10 -2.29
C LEU A 375 -4.02 -7.46 -2.80
N LEU A 376 -4.08 -6.52 -3.76
CA LEU A 376 -2.89 -5.82 -4.25
C LEU A 376 -3.07 -4.32 -4.06
N ASP A 377 -2.03 -3.62 -3.59
CA ASP A 377 -2.07 -2.18 -3.26
C ASP A 377 -2.70 -1.33 -4.39
N GLY A 378 -2.43 -1.68 -5.65
CA GLY A 378 -2.99 -1.05 -6.85
C GLY A 378 -4.43 -1.45 -7.17
N ASP A 379 -4.84 -2.70 -6.97
CA ASP A 379 -6.25 -3.09 -7.13
C ASP A 379 -7.09 -2.43 -6.01
N GLU A 380 -6.57 -2.36 -4.78
CA GLU A 380 -7.12 -1.59 -3.67
C GLU A 380 -7.35 -0.12 -4.04
N VAL A 381 -6.26 0.62 -4.28
CA VAL A 381 -6.30 2.07 -4.53
C VAL A 381 -7.11 2.45 -5.77
N LEU A 382 -7.15 1.60 -6.80
CA LEU A 382 -7.74 1.92 -8.10
C LEU A 382 -9.12 1.29 -8.34
N ILE A 383 -9.52 0.26 -7.60
CA ILE A 383 -10.80 -0.47 -7.79
C ILE A 383 -11.67 -0.45 -6.54
N TYR A 384 -11.12 -0.75 -5.36
CA TYR A 384 -11.89 -0.98 -4.12
C TYR A 384 -11.97 0.25 -3.22
N PHE A 385 -10.95 1.12 -3.26
CA PHE A 385 -10.79 2.37 -2.49
C PHE A 385 -10.54 2.19 -0.98
N THR A 386 -10.01 1.04 -0.61
CA THR A 386 -9.45 0.66 0.71
C THR A 386 -8.11 1.37 1.01
N ASP A 387 -7.51 1.15 2.19
CA ASP A 387 -6.21 1.69 2.58
C ASP A 387 -5.14 0.57 2.58
N PRO A 388 -4.18 0.53 1.62
CA PRO A 388 -3.26 -0.59 1.37
C PRO A 388 -2.12 -0.73 2.42
N LEU A 389 -2.47 -0.50 3.68
CA LEU A 389 -1.63 -0.49 4.86
C LEU A 389 -2.38 -1.06 6.09
N ASP A 390 -3.67 -1.40 5.96
CA ASP A 390 -4.53 -1.88 7.05
C ASP A 390 -5.54 -2.91 6.51
N SER A 391 -5.30 -4.19 6.81
CA SER A 391 -5.91 -5.37 6.18
C SER A 391 -7.39 -5.65 6.55
N ASP A 392 -8.09 -4.63 7.04
CA ASP A 392 -9.44 -4.64 7.64
C ASP A 392 -9.88 -3.17 7.66
N SER A 393 -10.22 -2.63 6.47
CA SER A 393 -10.38 -1.18 6.21
C SER A 393 -11.48 -0.49 7.02
N ASP A 394 -12.37 -1.23 7.69
CA ASP A 394 -13.48 -0.68 8.48
C ASP A 394 -13.66 -1.23 9.92
N ASP A 395 -12.64 -1.90 10.47
CA ASP A 395 -12.55 -2.42 11.85
C ASP A 395 -13.62 -3.52 12.18
N ASP A 396 -13.94 -4.39 11.21
CA ASP A 396 -15.03 -5.39 11.26
C ASP A 396 -14.58 -6.81 11.71
N SER A 397 -13.31 -7.16 11.49
CA SER A 397 -12.70 -8.50 11.65
C SER A 397 -12.84 -9.48 10.47
N LEU A 398 -13.40 -9.07 9.33
CA LEU A 398 -13.05 -9.64 8.02
C LEU A 398 -11.72 -9.04 7.51
N SER A 399 -11.37 -9.33 6.27
CA SER A 399 -10.28 -8.67 5.56
C SER A 399 -10.76 -8.29 4.18
N ASP A 400 -10.23 -7.22 3.63
CA ASP A 400 -10.69 -6.61 2.38
C ASP A 400 -10.70 -7.62 1.22
N TYR A 401 -9.67 -8.50 1.13
CA TYR A 401 -9.66 -9.66 0.23
C TYR A 401 -10.79 -10.66 0.53
N SER A 402 -10.96 -11.03 1.80
CA SER A 402 -11.96 -12.02 2.22
C SER A 402 -13.37 -11.56 1.82
N GLU A 403 -13.68 -10.30 2.05
CA GLU A 403 -14.92 -9.65 1.66
C GLU A 403 -15.12 -9.67 0.14
N VAL A 404 -14.20 -9.07 -0.61
CA VAL A 404 -14.27 -8.92 -2.06
C VAL A 404 -14.32 -10.27 -2.79
N ILE A 405 -13.60 -11.27 -2.32
CA ILE A 405 -13.39 -12.55 -3.01
C ILE A 405 -14.30 -13.67 -2.49
N THR A 406 -14.69 -13.65 -1.21
CA THR A 406 -15.42 -14.75 -0.56
C THR A 406 -16.84 -14.37 -0.14
N HIS A 407 -17.04 -13.22 0.51
CA HIS A 407 -18.33 -12.88 1.15
C HIS A 407 -19.24 -11.99 0.29
N SER A 408 -18.67 -11.20 -0.62
CA SER A 408 -19.38 -10.22 -1.47
C SER A 408 -20.03 -9.04 -0.71
N THR A 409 -19.42 -8.68 0.41
CA THR A 409 -19.65 -7.46 1.21
C THR A 409 -18.89 -6.25 0.63
N ASP A 410 -18.95 -5.08 1.27
CA ASP A 410 -18.33 -3.82 0.82
C ASP A 410 -17.28 -3.37 1.86
N PRO A 411 -15.95 -3.55 1.63
CA PRO A 411 -14.86 -3.44 2.63
C PRO A 411 -14.50 -2.00 3.02
N ASN A 412 -15.52 -1.16 3.16
CA ASN A 412 -15.49 0.25 3.52
C ASN A 412 -16.76 0.60 4.34
N ASN A 413 -17.53 -0.41 4.74
CA ASN A 413 -18.85 -0.36 5.37
C ASN A 413 -19.18 -1.71 6.08
N ASN A 414 -18.71 -1.84 7.32
CA ASN A 414 -18.93 -2.93 8.30
C ASN A 414 -20.38 -3.33 8.69
N ASP A 415 -21.37 -3.06 7.85
CA ASP A 415 -22.79 -3.43 7.95
C ASP A 415 -23.38 -3.25 6.53
N THR A 416 -23.04 -4.18 5.63
CA THR A 416 -23.25 -4.10 4.17
C THR A 416 -24.70 -3.88 3.79
N ASP A 417 -25.65 -4.42 4.55
CA ASP A 417 -27.09 -4.30 4.25
C ASP A 417 -27.88 -3.38 5.20
N SER A 418 -27.25 -2.88 6.26
CA SER A 418 -27.73 -1.86 7.20
C SER A 418 -28.83 -2.32 8.15
N ASP A 419 -28.62 -3.45 8.84
CA ASP A 419 -29.57 -4.05 9.79
C ASP A 419 -29.19 -3.94 11.29
N ASP A 420 -28.11 -3.21 11.59
CA ASP A 420 -27.47 -3.01 12.91
C ASP A 420 -26.61 -4.21 13.41
N MET A 421 -26.31 -5.21 12.57
CA MET A 421 -25.30 -6.28 12.81
C MET A 421 -24.04 -6.11 11.91
N PRO A 422 -22.81 -6.41 12.38
CA PRO A 422 -21.62 -6.35 11.53
C PRO A 422 -21.37 -7.60 10.68
N ASP A 423 -20.86 -7.39 9.47
CA ASP A 423 -20.65 -8.42 8.45
C ASP A 423 -19.75 -9.57 8.96
N GLY A 424 -18.64 -9.23 9.64
CA GLY A 424 -17.71 -10.19 10.24
C GLY A 424 -18.26 -10.92 11.46
N TRP A 425 -19.21 -10.31 12.20
CA TRP A 425 -19.93 -11.03 13.25
C TRP A 425 -20.91 -12.03 12.63
N GLU A 426 -21.67 -11.64 11.61
CA GLU A 426 -22.58 -12.54 10.91
C GLU A 426 -21.86 -13.73 10.26
N VAL A 427 -20.77 -13.46 9.55
CA VAL A 427 -19.93 -14.49 8.91
C VAL A 427 -19.33 -15.45 9.94
N ALA A 428 -18.95 -14.96 11.12
CA ALA A 428 -18.46 -15.81 12.20
C ALA A 428 -19.54 -16.74 12.80
N ASN A 429 -20.83 -16.40 12.64
CA ASN A 429 -21.98 -17.10 13.22
C ASN A 429 -22.86 -17.84 12.16
N ASP A 430 -22.32 -18.10 10.96
CA ASP A 430 -23.03 -18.76 9.83
C ASP A 430 -24.33 -18.01 9.37
N LEU A 431 -24.39 -16.68 9.55
CA LEU A 431 -25.47 -15.77 9.07
C LEU A 431 -25.15 -15.20 7.66
N ASN A 432 -25.78 -14.08 7.24
CA ASN A 432 -25.74 -13.61 5.85
C ASN A 432 -25.77 -12.07 5.72
N ALA A 433 -24.58 -11.47 5.84
CA ALA A 433 -24.18 -10.06 5.68
C ALA A 433 -24.46 -9.39 4.31
N THR A 434 -25.55 -9.76 3.64
CA THR A 434 -25.98 -9.18 2.36
C THR A 434 -27.50 -9.13 2.20
N LEU A 435 -28.26 -9.38 3.28
CA LEU A 435 -29.72 -9.39 3.34
C LEU A 435 -30.28 -9.40 4.79
N ASP A 436 -30.61 -8.22 5.34
CA ASP A 436 -31.55 -7.94 6.47
C ASP A 436 -32.22 -9.20 7.04
N ASP A 437 -31.53 -9.81 8.01
CA ASP A 437 -31.88 -11.08 8.65
C ASP A 437 -31.90 -10.97 10.20
N SER A 438 -31.61 -9.79 10.74
CA SER A 438 -31.86 -9.30 12.12
C SER A 438 -33.18 -9.74 12.79
N LEU A 439 -34.23 -9.95 11.99
CA LEU A 439 -35.58 -10.37 12.41
C LEU A 439 -35.89 -11.86 12.17
N LEU A 440 -34.89 -12.64 11.77
CA LEU A 440 -34.90 -14.10 11.80
C LEU A 440 -34.47 -14.60 13.19
N ASP A 441 -34.64 -15.90 13.35
CA ASP A 441 -34.63 -16.69 14.58
C ASP A 441 -34.15 -18.07 14.10
N ALA A 442 -32.85 -18.33 14.26
CA ALA A 442 -32.14 -19.37 13.50
C ALA A 442 -32.16 -20.75 14.20
N ASP A 443 -32.05 -20.78 15.53
CA ASP A 443 -32.16 -21.97 16.38
C ASP A 443 -33.60 -22.29 16.84
N ILE A 444 -34.51 -21.30 16.75
CA ILE A 444 -35.95 -21.38 17.07
C ILE A 444 -36.24 -21.33 18.58
N ASP A 445 -35.51 -20.47 19.30
CA ASP A 445 -35.71 -20.22 20.74
C ASP A 445 -36.74 -19.11 21.06
N SER A 446 -36.89 -18.11 20.17
CA SER A 446 -37.75 -16.89 20.20
C SER A 446 -37.06 -15.54 20.49
N LEU A 447 -35.74 -15.51 20.70
CA LEU A 447 -34.92 -14.34 20.44
C LEU A 447 -34.75 -14.19 18.91
N ALA A 448 -33.91 -13.26 18.46
CA ALA A 448 -33.71 -12.99 17.04
C ALA A 448 -32.26 -12.59 16.82
N ASN A 449 -31.73 -12.75 15.60
CA ASN A 449 -30.29 -12.60 15.31
C ASN A 449 -29.70 -11.26 15.84
N LEU A 450 -30.42 -10.15 15.69
CA LEU A 450 -30.00 -8.85 16.24
C LEU A 450 -30.13 -8.75 17.78
N GLY A 451 -31.02 -9.54 18.38
CA GLY A 451 -31.10 -9.75 19.83
C GLY A 451 -29.93 -10.59 20.36
N GLU A 452 -29.52 -11.63 19.62
CA GLU A 452 -28.34 -12.46 19.94
C GLU A 452 -27.08 -11.59 19.99
N TYR A 453 -26.82 -10.84 18.91
CA TYR A 453 -25.73 -9.87 18.84
C TYR A 453 -25.74 -8.86 20.00
N GLN A 454 -26.92 -8.37 20.40
CA GLN A 454 -27.05 -7.40 21.50
C GLN A 454 -26.81 -8.00 22.89
N ASN A 455 -26.96 -9.31 23.08
CA ASN A 455 -26.70 -10.00 24.36
C ASN A 455 -25.35 -10.75 24.36
N ASN A 456 -24.71 -10.97 23.20
CA ASN A 456 -23.47 -11.73 22.98
C ASN A 456 -23.64 -13.26 23.13
N THR A 457 -24.84 -13.76 22.85
CA THR A 457 -25.21 -15.19 22.79
C THR A 457 -24.93 -15.78 21.40
N ASP A 458 -25.05 -17.11 21.24
CA ASP A 458 -24.78 -17.83 19.99
C ASP A 458 -26.09 -18.08 19.20
N PRO A 459 -26.34 -17.41 18.05
CA PRO A 459 -27.58 -17.52 17.29
C PRO A 459 -27.86 -18.91 16.70
N GLN A 460 -26.92 -19.86 16.83
CA GLN A 460 -27.09 -21.25 16.42
C GLN A 460 -27.36 -22.19 17.62
N ASN A 461 -27.46 -21.67 18.84
CA ASN A 461 -27.54 -22.44 20.08
C ASN A 461 -28.46 -21.80 21.15
N ASN A 462 -29.69 -22.32 21.20
CA ASN A 462 -30.85 -21.86 21.98
C ASN A 462 -30.74 -21.89 23.53
N ASP A 463 -29.55 -22.09 24.08
CA ASP A 463 -29.25 -22.42 25.48
C ASP A 463 -27.74 -22.18 25.68
N THR A 464 -27.31 -20.91 25.69
CA THR A 464 -25.88 -20.52 25.56
C THR A 464 -25.03 -20.97 26.75
N ASP A 465 -25.49 -20.81 28.00
CA ASP A 465 -24.73 -21.21 29.18
C ASP A 465 -24.98 -22.67 29.65
N ASN A 466 -25.98 -23.34 29.05
CA ASN A 466 -26.34 -24.76 29.24
C ASN A 466 -27.08 -25.07 30.56
N ASP A 467 -27.86 -24.12 31.09
CA ASP A 467 -28.64 -24.29 32.33
C ASP A 467 -30.06 -24.91 32.15
N LEU A 468 -30.53 -25.03 30.90
CA LEU A 468 -31.85 -25.54 30.45
C LEU A 468 -33.03 -24.53 30.43
N LEU A 469 -32.79 -23.26 30.72
CA LEU A 469 -33.61 -22.14 30.26
C LEU A 469 -33.36 -21.93 28.74
N LEU A 470 -33.76 -20.80 28.17
CA LEU A 470 -33.50 -20.45 26.76
C LEU A 470 -33.24 -18.95 26.70
N ASP A 471 -32.25 -18.51 25.94
CA ASP A 471 -31.75 -17.13 25.90
C ASP A 471 -32.88 -16.09 25.65
N GLY A 472 -33.82 -16.40 24.76
CA GLY A 472 -35.03 -15.63 24.46
C GLY A 472 -36.17 -15.80 25.46
N LEU A 473 -36.18 -16.83 26.30
CA LEU A 473 -37.03 -16.86 27.50
C LEU A 473 -36.48 -15.93 28.57
N GLU A 474 -35.17 -15.94 28.78
CA GLU A 474 -34.44 -15.08 29.70
C GLU A 474 -34.64 -13.61 29.38
N VAL A 475 -34.10 -13.16 28.25
CA VAL A 475 -34.08 -11.75 27.82
C VAL A 475 -35.50 -11.15 27.70
N LEU A 476 -36.51 -11.96 27.35
CA LEU A 476 -37.87 -11.48 27.10
C LEU A 476 -38.87 -11.67 28.25
N ASN A 477 -38.66 -12.63 29.17
CA ASN A 477 -39.63 -12.96 30.22
C ASN A 477 -39.09 -12.96 31.65
N TYR A 478 -37.87 -13.45 31.89
CA TYR A 478 -37.31 -13.62 33.25
C TYR A 478 -36.34 -12.51 33.64
N PHE A 479 -35.65 -11.89 32.67
CA PHE A 479 -34.66 -10.82 32.84
C PHE A 479 -33.37 -11.25 33.57
N THR A 480 -33.07 -12.54 33.48
CA THR A 480 -31.79 -13.20 33.78
C THR A 480 -30.73 -12.88 32.71
N ASN A 481 -29.53 -13.45 32.85
CA ASN A 481 -28.39 -13.20 31.96
C ASN A 481 -27.93 -14.49 31.25
N PRO A 482 -28.16 -14.66 29.94
CA PRO A 482 -27.97 -15.92 29.19
C PRO A 482 -26.50 -16.34 28.92
N LEU A 483 -25.58 -15.87 29.78
CA LEU A 483 -24.15 -16.14 29.75
C LEU A 483 -23.63 -16.61 31.13
N GLU A 484 -24.47 -16.62 32.16
CA GLU A 484 -24.12 -16.96 33.55
C GLU A 484 -25.29 -17.74 34.17
N ASN A 485 -25.14 -19.07 34.22
CA ASN A 485 -26.16 -20.09 34.55
C ASN A 485 -26.74 -20.07 36.00
N ASP A 486 -26.59 -18.96 36.70
CA ASP A 486 -26.89 -18.69 38.12
C ASP A 486 -26.85 -17.14 38.28
N THR A 487 -27.94 -16.47 37.90
CA THR A 487 -27.98 -15.01 37.70
C THR A 487 -27.73 -14.21 38.99
N ASP A 488 -28.20 -14.69 40.14
CA ASP A 488 -28.06 -13.98 41.42
C ASP A 488 -27.03 -14.59 42.40
N SER A 489 -26.41 -15.72 42.02
CA SER A 489 -25.26 -16.38 42.68
C SER A 489 -25.58 -17.07 44.01
N ASP A 490 -26.67 -17.86 44.02
CA ASP A 490 -27.23 -18.58 45.17
C ASP A 490 -26.88 -20.09 45.22
N GLU A 491 -26.20 -20.60 44.18
CA GLU A 491 -25.88 -22.02 43.89
C GLU A 491 -27.03 -22.85 43.24
N LEU A 492 -28.24 -22.29 43.06
CA LEU A 492 -29.29 -22.84 42.18
C LEU A 492 -29.08 -22.36 40.72
N LEU A 493 -29.84 -22.92 39.76
CA LEU A 493 -29.75 -22.54 38.34
C LEU A 493 -31.08 -21.96 37.88
N ASP A 494 -31.07 -20.86 37.13
CA ASP A 494 -32.25 -20.13 36.65
C ASP A 494 -33.28 -21.05 35.95
N GLY A 495 -32.80 -22.02 35.18
CA GLY A 495 -33.56 -23.08 34.51
C GLY A 495 -34.08 -24.16 35.46
N GLU A 496 -33.35 -24.52 36.53
CA GLU A 496 -33.90 -25.39 37.58
C GLU A 496 -34.98 -24.67 38.38
N GLU A 497 -34.79 -23.39 38.70
CA GLU A 497 -35.79 -22.53 39.34
C GLU A 497 -37.07 -22.45 38.51
N VAL A 498 -36.98 -21.94 37.29
CA VAL A 498 -38.12 -21.71 36.39
C VAL A 498 -38.87 -23.00 36.06
N LEU A 499 -38.16 -24.12 35.87
CA LEU A 499 -38.76 -25.38 35.41
C LEU A 499 -39.13 -26.36 36.54
N THR A 500 -38.50 -26.26 37.71
CA THR A 500 -38.66 -27.23 38.82
C THR A 500 -39.24 -26.60 40.09
N TYR A 501 -38.69 -25.49 40.58
CA TYR A 501 -39.01 -24.95 41.92
C TYR A 501 -40.08 -23.85 41.89
N SER A 502 -40.15 -23.07 40.81
CA SER A 502 -41.05 -21.91 40.61
C SER A 502 -40.74 -20.69 41.51
N THR A 503 -39.47 -20.51 41.83
CA THR A 503 -38.84 -19.33 42.44
C THR A 503 -38.63 -18.20 41.39
N ASP A 504 -38.04 -17.06 41.78
CA ASP A 504 -37.73 -15.91 40.91
C ASP A 504 -36.20 -15.80 40.73
N PRO A 505 -35.62 -16.15 39.57
CA PRO A 505 -34.17 -16.29 39.33
C PRO A 505 -33.41 -14.95 39.26
N THR A 506 -33.90 -13.95 39.99
CA THR A 506 -33.30 -12.62 40.13
C THR A 506 -33.36 -12.10 41.58
N ASP A 507 -33.87 -12.91 42.52
CA ASP A 507 -34.06 -12.58 43.94
C ASP A 507 -33.89 -13.84 44.83
N SER A 508 -32.64 -14.23 45.07
CA SER A 508 -32.05 -15.30 45.93
C SER A 508 -32.67 -15.64 47.30
N ASP A 509 -33.83 -15.11 47.65
CA ASP A 509 -34.65 -15.33 48.85
C ASP A 509 -36.12 -15.07 48.43
N THR A 510 -36.68 -15.95 47.57
CA THR A 510 -37.94 -15.67 46.82
C THR A 510 -39.10 -15.27 47.73
N ASP A 511 -39.18 -15.86 48.94
CA ASP A 511 -40.27 -15.59 49.88
C ASP A 511 -39.95 -14.59 51.00
N ASN A 512 -38.69 -14.12 51.05
CA ASN A 512 -38.16 -13.06 51.92
C ASN A 512 -38.11 -13.47 53.41
N ASP A 513 -37.57 -14.65 53.73
CA ASP A 513 -37.43 -15.19 55.09
C ASP A 513 -35.99 -15.23 55.66
N LEU A 514 -34.98 -14.92 54.83
CA LEU A 514 -33.53 -14.90 55.09
C LEU A 514 -32.77 -16.23 54.89
N LEU A 515 -33.39 -17.30 54.40
CA LEU A 515 -32.66 -18.38 53.72
C LEU A 515 -32.54 -18.08 52.21
N SER A 516 -31.69 -18.82 51.50
CA SER A 516 -31.61 -18.75 50.03
C SER A 516 -32.26 -19.97 49.39
N ASP A 517 -32.84 -19.78 48.21
CA ASP A 517 -33.62 -20.80 47.51
C ASP A 517 -32.76 -22.04 47.19
N GLY A 518 -31.49 -21.82 46.80
CA GLY A 518 -30.45 -22.83 46.62
C GLY A 518 -30.04 -23.53 47.91
N ASP A 519 -29.82 -22.82 49.03
CA ASP A 519 -29.49 -23.46 50.31
C ASP A 519 -30.70 -24.32 50.80
N GLU A 520 -31.92 -23.82 50.65
CA GLU A 520 -33.17 -24.57 50.91
C GLU A 520 -33.27 -25.84 50.05
N VAL A 521 -33.05 -25.75 48.74
CA VAL A 521 -33.18 -26.87 47.79
C VAL A 521 -32.05 -27.90 47.94
N ILE A 522 -30.80 -27.43 47.96
CA ILE A 522 -29.60 -28.26 47.78
C ILE A 522 -29.12 -28.85 49.11
N ARG A 523 -29.33 -28.13 50.23
CA ARG A 523 -28.69 -28.41 51.51
C ARG A 523 -29.66 -28.84 52.61
N TYR A 524 -30.81 -28.20 52.70
CA TYR A 524 -31.78 -28.42 53.78
C TYR A 524 -33.01 -29.23 53.35
N PHE A 525 -33.32 -29.25 52.05
CA PHE A 525 -34.43 -29.97 51.40
C PHE A 525 -35.82 -29.50 51.85
N THR A 526 -35.98 -28.17 51.91
CA THR A 526 -37.21 -27.46 52.29
C THR A 526 -38.03 -27.05 51.04
N ASP A 527 -38.76 -25.93 51.06
CA ASP A 527 -39.79 -25.56 50.07
C ASP A 527 -39.75 -24.02 49.91
N PRO A 528 -38.93 -23.47 48.98
CA PRO A 528 -38.50 -22.05 48.91
C PRO A 528 -39.59 -21.07 48.44
N LEU A 529 -40.82 -21.32 48.90
CA LEU A 529 -42.04 -20.56 48.62
C LEU A 529 -42.92 -20.47 49.90
N VAL A 530 -42.37 -20.78 51.07
CA VAL A 530 -43.09 -21.14 52.31
C VAL A 530 -42.51 -20.54 53.62
N ALA A 531 -41.67 -19.51 53.61
CA ALA A 531 -41.29 -18.63 54.73
C ALA A 531 -41.29 -19.32 56.12
N ASP A 532 -40.31 -20.18 56.36
CA ASP A 532 -40.21 -21.06 57.53
C ASP A 532 -38.86 -21.02 58.29
N ALA A 533 -37.92 -20.18 57.86
CA ALA A 533 -36.70 -19.74 58.59
C ALA A 533 -36.89 -19.46 60.09
N ASP A 534 -38.03 -18.87 60.46
CA ASP A 534 -38.42 -18.45 61.81
C ASP A 534 -38.96 -19.64 62.66
N LEU A 535 -38.94 -20.87 62.12
CA LEU A 535 -39.31 -22.13 62.80
C LEU A 535 -38.13 -22.83 63.46
N ASP A 536 -38.46 -23.69 64.43
CA ASP A 536 -37.59 -24.58 65.22
C ASP A 536 -37.90 -26.02 64.78
N SER A 537 -37.38 -26.40 63.60
CA SER A 537 -37.91 -27.50 62.79
C SER A 537 -37.69 -28.90 63.39
N ASP A 538 -36.59 -29.09 64.11
CA ASP A 538 -36.29 -30.31 64.84
C ASP A 538 -36.65 -30.26 66.35
N SER A 539 -36.98 -29.07 66.87
CA SER A 539 -37.27 -28.78 68.28
C SER A 539 -36.07 -28.89 69.25
N ASP A 540 -34.86 -28.54 68.81
CA ASP A 540 -33.68 -28.28 69.64
C ASP A 540 -33.79 -26.94 70.41
N GLY A 541 -34.26 -25.87 69.75
CA GLY A 541 -34.45 -24.54 70.34
C GLY A 541 -33.69 -23.38 69.69
N LEU A 542 -32.98 -23.62 68.59
CA LEU A 542 -32.61 -22.60 67.60
C LEU A 542 -33.80 -22.32 66.66
N SER A 543 -33.60 -21.51 65.61
CA SER A 543 -34.50 -21.43 64.47
C SER A 543 -33.71 -21.64 63.18
N ASN A 544 -34.35 -22.12 62.10
CA ASN A 544 -33.65 -22.56 60.89
C ASN A 544 -32.61 -21.51 60.40
N VAL A 545 -32.96 -20.22 60.33
CA VAL A 545 -31.99 -19.16 59.95
C VAL A 545 -30.86 -18.95 60.96
N ASP A 546 -31.10 -19.06 62.27
CA ASP A 546 -30.03 -18.94 63.27
C ASP A 546 -29.02 -20.09 63.07
N GLU A 547 -29.51 -21.30 62.77
CA GLU A 547 -28.71 -22.49 62.46
C GLU A 547 -27.86 -22.33 61.20
N VAL A 548 -28.46 -21.88 60.09
CA VAL A 548 -27.76 -21.67 58.82
C VAL A 548 -26.75 -20.54 58.93
N ASP A 549 -27.24 -19.33 59.21
CA ASP A 549 -26.51 -18.07 59.03
C ASP A 549 -25.48 -17.82 60.14
N VAL A 550 -25.78 -18.24 61.37
CA VAL A 550 -25.00 -17.89 62.57
C VAL A 550 -24.11 -19.03 63.05
N TYR A 551 -24.53 -20.29 62.84
CA TYR A 551 -23.85 -21.47 63.39
C TYR A 551 -23.40 -22.52 62.35
N ASN A 552 -23.88 -22.44 61.09
CA ASN A 552 -23.69 -23.46 60.05
C ASN A 552 -24.03 -24.87 60.57
N THR A 553 -25.20 -25.04 61.19
CA THR A 553 -25.74 -26.34 61.65
C THR A 553 -26.86 -26.82 60.72
N ASN A 554 -27.44 -28.01 60.98
CA ASN A 554 -28.50 -28.56 60.14
C ASN A 554 -29.88 -28.50 60.84
N PRO A 555 -30.83 -27.67 60.37
CA PRO A 555 -32.10 -27.41 61.05
C PRO A 555 -33.08 -28.59 61.14
N PHE A 556 -32.69 -29.76 60.66
CA PHE A 556 -33.46 -31.01 60.78
C PHE A 556 -32.77 -32.06 61.67
N VAL A 557 -31.63 -31.72 62.30
CA VAL A 557 -30.79 -32.66 63.06
C VAL A 557 -30.20 -32.01 64.31
N GLN A 558 -30.86 -32.21 65.46
CA GLN A 558 -30.53 -31.62 66.77
C GLN A 558 -29.07 -31.70 67.22
N ASP A 559 -28.28 -32.60 66.63
CA ASP A 559 -26.94 -33.06 67.03
C ASP A 559 -26.13 -33.15 65.72
N THR A 560 -25.75 -32.00 65.14
CA THR A 560 -25.22 -31.90 63.77
C THR A 560 -23.99 -32.80 63.56
N ASP A 561 -23.05 -32.79 64.52
CA ASP A 561 -21.81 -33.57 64.43
C ASP A 561 -21.88 -35.01 64.99
N GLN A 562 -22.99 -35.35 65.67
CA GLN A 562 -23.34 -36.67 66.23
C GLN A 562 -22.47 -37.13 67.43
N ASP A 563 -21.94 -36.18 68.21
CA ASP A 563 -21.28 -36.37 69.49
C ASP A 563 -22.26 -36.78 70.63
N GLY A 564 -23.49 -36.26 70.59
CA GLY A 564 -24.57 -36.57 71.55
C GLY A 564 -24.99 -35.42 72.47
N TYR A 565 -24.59 -34.19 72.16
CA TYR A 565 -25.23 -32.98 72.69
C TYR A 565 -26.26 -32.45 71.68
N SER A 566 -26.70 -31.21 71.83
CA SER A 566 -27.53 -30.57 70.81
C SER A 566 -26.98 -29.21 70.44
N ASP A 567 -27.28 -28.71 69.25
CA ASP A 567 -26.59 -27.55 68.70
C ASP A 567 -26.85 -26.29 69.55
N PHE A 568 -28.09 -26.03 69.99
CA PHE A 568 -28.39 -25.01 71.01
C PHE A 568 -27.61 -25.22 72.31
N ILE A 569 -27.46 -26.47 72.74
CA ILE A 569 -26.73 -26.82 73.96
C ILE A 569 -25.24 -26.52 73.83
N GLU A 570 -24.62 -26.81 72.69
CA GLU A 570 -23.22 -26.50 72.38
C GLU A 570 -22.99 -24.98 72.40
N ILE A 571 -23.77 -24.24 71.60
CA ILE A 571 -23.72 -22.78 71.47
C ILE A 571 -23.91 -22.09 72.83
N THR A 572 -24.89 -22.54 73.63
CA THR A 572 -25.14 -21.96 74.96
C THR A 572 -24.07 -22.30 76.01
N HIS A 573 -23.20 -23.29 75.76
CA HIS A 573 -22.02 -23.57 76.59
C HIS A 573 -20.71 -22.99 76.01
N GLY A 574 -20.74 -22.50 74.76
CA GLY A 574 -19.61 -21.88 74.07
C GLY A 574 -18.67 -22.88 73.42
N THR A 575 -19.22 -23.99 72.93
CA THR A 575 -18.54 -25.03 72.14
C THR A 575 -18.95 -24.95 70.66
N ASP A 576 -18.40 -25.83 69.82
CA ASP A 576 -18.44 -25.77 68.35
C ASP A 576 -19.29 -26.93 67.80
N PRO A 577 -20.57 -26.72 67.43
CA PRO A 577 -21.53 -27.80 67.07
C PRO A 577 -21.22 -28.52 65.74
N ASN A 578 -20.11 -28.16 65.08
CA ASN A 578 -19.62 -28.80 63.85
C ASN A 578 -18.38 -29.69 64.08
N ASN A 579 -18.06 -30.02 65.34
CA ASN A 579 -16.74 -30.53 65.73
C ASN A 579 -16.83 -31.54 66.91
N PRO A 580 -16.95 -32.87 66.62
CA PRO A 580 -17.35 -33.93 67.56
C PRO A 580 -16.18 -34.37 68.45
N SER A 581 -15.57 -33.38 69.10
CA SER A 581 -14.33 -33.41 69.86
C SER A 581 -14.11 -32.16 70.71
N ASP A 582 -14.91 -31.10 70.55
CA ASP A 582 -14.90 -29.89 71.39
C ASP A 582 -16.26 -29.65 72.08
N TYR A 583 -16.70 -30.62 72.89
CA TYR A 583 -18.03 -30.72 73.51
C TYR A 583 -18.09 -30.27 74.99
N PRO A 584 -19.29 -30.00 75.55
CA PRO A 584 -19.50 -29.66 76.97
C PRO A 584 -18.89 -30.67 77.97
N LEU A 585 -17.82 -30.22 78.65
CA LEU A 585 -17.07 -31.04 79.62
C LEU A 585 -17.72 -31.16 81.02
N GLU A 586 -18.83 -30.44 81.27
CA GLU A 586 -19.59 -30.48 82.53
C GLU A 586 -20.93 -31.23 82.30
N PRO A 587 -21.33 -32.18 83.17
CA PRO A 587 -22.49 -33.03 82.92
C PRO A 587 -23.81 -32.25 83.08
N ILE A 588 -24.50 -32.03 81.96
CA ILE A 588 -25.71 -31.22 81.86
C ILE A 588 -26.86 -31.79 82.72
N THR A 589 -27.10 -31.17 83.88
CA THR A 589 -28.27 -31.49 84.70
C THR A 589 -29.48 -30.68 84.23
N VAL A 590 -30.32 -31.28 83.37
CA VAL A 590 -31.58 -30.67 82.93
C VAL A 590 -32.45 -30.31 84.14
N THR A 591 -32.56 -29.02 84.44
CA THR A 591 -33.52 -28.47 85.41
C THR A 591 -34.30 -27.35 84.74
N PRO A 592 -35.62 -27.49 84.52
CA PRO A 592 -36.39 -26.50 83.79
C PRO A 592 -36.45 -25.17 84.54
N PRO A 593 -36.32 -24.02 83.85
CA PRO A 593 -36.36 -22.71 84.48
C PRO A 593 -37.75 -22.40 85.08
N PRO A 594 -37.83 -21.63 86.17
CA PRO A 594 -39.10 -21.29 86.80
C PRO A 594 -39.88 -20.26 85.97
N ILE A 595 -41.15 -20.54 85.67
CA ILE A 595 -42.04 -19.65 84.92
C ILE A 595 -42.23 -18.31 85.66
N THR A 596 -41.52 -17.27 85.23
CA THR A 596 -41.66 -15.89 85.73
C THR A 596 -42.59 -15.07 84.86
N ILE A 597 -43.90 -15.17 85.14
CA ILE A 597 -44.93 -14.29 84.56
C ILE A 597 -44.76 -12.83 85.01
N THR A 598 -44.27 -11.98 84.11
CA THR A 598 -44.25 -10.51 84.25
C THR A 598 -45.48 -9.86 83.58
N PRO A 599 -46.17 -8.91 84.24
CA PRO A 599 -47.35 -8.25 83.67
C PRO A 599 -47.00 -7.15 82.62
N PRO A 600 -47.96 -6.75 81.76
CA PRO A 600 -47.74 -5.86 80.61
C PRO A 600 -47.45 -4.38 80.95
N PRO A 601 -46.96 -3.57 79.98
CA PRO A 601 -46.26 -2.31 80.24
C PRO A 601 -47.17 -1.07 80.42
N GLU A 602 -46.62 -0.03 81.04
CA GLU A 602 -47.10 1.36 80.90
C GLU A 602 -46.23 2.12 79.87
N THR A 603 -46.86 3.04 79.14
CA THR A 603 -46.28 3.82 78.04
C THR A 603 -45.59 5.10 78.53
N ILE A 604 -44.72 5.73 77.70
CA ILE A 604 -44.61 7.21 77.58
C ILE A 604 -43.81 7.69 76.35
N THR A 605 -44.54 8.39 75.46
CA THR A 605 -44.21 9.42 74.44
C THR A 605 -42.78 9.69 73.90
N ILE A 606 -42.73 9.81 72.57
CA ILE A 606 -41.76 10.57 71.72
C ILE A 606 -41.74 12.09 72.05
N PRO A 607 -40.71 12.86 71.66
CA PRO A 607 -40.92 13.80 70.52
C PRO A 607 -39.70 14.18 69.62
N GLU A 608 -40.01 14.42 68.34
CA GLU A 608 -39.51 15.48 67.41
C GLU A 608 -38.01 15.87 67.29
N THR A 609 -37.41 15.41 66.17
CA THR A 609 -36.66 16.17 65.13
C THR A 609 -35.61 17.26 65.45
N ILE A 610 -34.36 16.96 65.03
CA ILE A 610 -33.50 17.71 64.09
C ILE A 610 -33.23 19.22 64.36
N THR A 611 -31.95 19.57 64.58
CA THR A 611 -31.26 20.56 63.71
C THR A 611 -29.73 20.46 63.75
N LEU A 612 -29.10 20.83 62.63
CA LEU A 612 -27.66 20.76 62.33
C LEU A 612 -26.81 21.74 63.18
N ASN A 613 -25.51 21.46 63.36
CA ASN A 613 -24.43 22.46 63.16
C ASN A 613 -22.98 21.93 63.30
N ASN A 614 -22.25 21.97 62.18
CA ASN A 614 -20.86 22.42 62.00
C ASN A 614 -19.64 21.82 62.74
N THR A 615 -18.64 21.51 61.88
CA THR A 615 -17.19 21.71 62.04
C THR A 615 -16.39 20.78 62.96
N ILE A 616 -15.46 20.05 62.34
CA ILE A 616 -14.26 19.50 62.99
C ILE A 616 -13.03 20.13 62.32
N THR A 617 -12.08 20.62 63.13
CA THR A 617 -10.77 21.11 62.69
C THR A 617 -9.64 20.27 63.29
N THR A 618 -8.52 20.19 62.57
CA THR A 618 -7.38 19.30 62.80
C THR A 618 -6.54 19.57 64.06
N THR A 619 -5.98 18.49 64.64
CA THR A 619 -4.58 18.34 65.14
C THR A 619 -4.37 16.87 65.54
N ILE A 620 -3.56 16.06 64.86
CA ILE A 620 -2.08 15.92 64.92
C ILE A 620 -1.54 15.57 66.32
N GLU A 621 -1.01 14.36 66.52
CA GLU A 621 0.27 14.15 67.24
C GLU A 621 0.98 12.80 66.97
N THR A 622 2.25 12.88 66.51
CA THR A 622 3.42 11.97 66.72
C THR A 622 3.34 10.43 66.64
N GLY A 623 4.25 9.84 65.85
CA GLY A 623 4.78 8.47 66.02
C GLY A 623 5.87 8.13 64.98
N ILE A 624 7.06 7.69 65.40
CA ILE A 624 8.21 7.39 64.50
C ILE A 624 8.87 6.06 64.92
N ILE A 625 9.19 5.17 63.96
CA ILE A 625 10.44 4.37 63.87
C ILE A 625 10.54 3.63 62.52
N PHE A 626 11.76 3.31 62.08
CA PHE A 626 12.10 2.75 60.76
C PHE A 626 12.24 1.22 60.74
N THR A 627 12.03 0.64 59.55
CA THR A 627 12.92 -0.39 58.97
C THR A 627 13.16 -0.10 57.47
N THR A 628 14.27 -0.61 56.92
CA THR A 628 14.71 -0.43 55.51
C THR A 628 13.96 -1.40 54.57
N THR A 629 13.87 -1.24 53.24
CA THR A 629 14.72 -0.58 52.20
C THR A 629 13.82 -0.29 50.94
N ALA A 630 14.16 0.29 49.76
CA ALA A 630 15.43 0.70 49.12
C ALA A 630 15.25 1.80 48.01
N ILE A 631 16.40 2.19 47.43
CA ILE A 631 16.74 2.52 46.02
C ILE A 631 15.61 2.37 44.98
N THR A 632 15.31 3.26 44.01
CA THR A 632 15.59 4.71 43.73
C THR A 632 14.53 5.18 42.67
N THR A 633 13.82 6.33 42.73
CA THR A 633 14.22 7.71 42.29
C THR A 633 14.87 7.78 40.88
N VAL A 634 14.57 8.67 39.91
CA VAL A 634 13.89 10.00 39.74
C VAL A 634 13.22 9.99 38.33
N ILE A 635 12.05 10.57 37.98
CA ILE A 635 11.36 11.87 38.22
C ILE A 635 11.78 13.04 37.27
N ILE A 636 11.08 13.13 36.14
CA ILE A 636 10.24 14.29 35.72
C ILE A 636 10.85 15.61 35.14
N LEU A 637 10.26 16.02 33.99
CA LEU A 637 9.96 17.37 33.44
C LEU A 637 11.00 18.35 32.82
N SER A 638 10.56 18.87 31.65
CA SER A 638 10.44 20.29 31.24
C SER A 638 11.57 21.09 30.55
N VAL A 639 11.38 21.25 29.22
CA VAL A 639 11.24 22.51 28.44
C VAL A 639 11.86 23.82 29.00
N ILE A 640 12.72 24.50 28.21
CA ILE A 640 12.61 25.92 27.75
C ILE A 640 13.86 26.35 26.93
N VAL A 641 13.72 26.32 25.59
CA VAL A 641 13.78 27.46 24.64
C VAL A 641 14.91 28.54 24.77
N ILE A 642 15.52 28.86 23.59
CA ILE A 642 16.32 30.07 23.23
C ILE A 642 17.79 30.17 23.73
N LEU A 643 18.78 29.91 22.84
CA LEU A 643 19.63 30.98 22.26
C LEU A 643 20.60 30.52 21.12
N SER A 644 20.37 31.09 19.93
CA SER A 644 21.36 31.54 18.93
C SER A 644 22.67 30.76 18.62
N ARG A 645 22.72 30.22 17.39
CA ARG A 645 23.76 30.39 16.34
C ARG A 645 25.25 30.06 16.61
N LYS A 646 25.78 29.29 15.63
CA LYS A 646 27.06 29.41 14.89
C LYS A 646 28.30 28.58 15.29
N ARG A 647 28.47 27.52 14.49
CA ARG A 647 29.61 27.26 13.57
C ARG A 647 30.90 26.61 14.09
N ARG A 648 31.32 25.62 13.29
CA ARG A 648 32.62 24.94 13.12
C ARG A 648 32.71 23.56 13.80
N LYS A 649 33.30 22.55 13.13
CA LYS A 649 33.78 22.59 11.73
C LYS A 649 32.65 22.37 10.75
#